data_AF-A0A947QGT7-F1
#
_entry.id   AF-A0A947QGT7-F1
#
_cell.length_a   1.000
_cell.length_b   1.000
_cell.length_c   1.000
_cell.angle_alpha   90.00
_cell.angle_beta   90.00
_cell.angle_gamma   90.00
#
_symmetry.space_group_name_H-M   'P 1'
#
loop_
_entity.id
_entity.type
_entity.pdbx_description
1 polymer ?
#
loop_
_entity_poly.entity_id
_entity_poly.type
_entity_poly.pdbx_seq_one_letter_code
_entity_poly.pdbx_strand_id
1 'polypeptide(L)'
;AHNAFDCLAAGLGPLTVATDILKPGGYQRLEPMARESVRALEAGVPARPDAARLEALALAALKDPAYRGDYKKGEARIRKSLPLADCFAAPCVEACPASQRPPAYMKALAAGDAKKALSIVLADNPLPRITGVLCDHQCMYACSRVDYEGPVEIRAMKLACARAAELAPTKKPAIAGKGKAAVFGAGPAGLACAHYLALEGYPVTVFEVAAGPGGVPANVIPAFRISREDIAADIARIEALGAEFRFGHSGAIDLKALRRDGYDSVVVASGAPVPRELPLEGSGIRAVDALEFLAAAHAGKGEFDGYKAVVVTGGGNTAMDAARVAARLPGKPKVSIMYRRSLAEMPADREEFEASLEDGVGYHELSLPERMTPGTGGSMPVLRIREMRLGEPDASERRAPVATDRVRDVPCDLVVAAVGESPDRALFEDLGAAIGKDGRPVVDPLTMATSVPGVYAAGDARRGPASIIAGEADGRLAAYAVLRAAGVEPRIGMTPEDAPDYERLSRRGEPLEALPADHPGFAAREAERCLSCGSACLRCVEVCPNRANFAMPVAPGGALKQAIQIVHVDDLCNECGNCGFFCPYDGEPYSGKPTLFRDEASLRASANAGFAFERGAAGPFLVMRESMGADAPVSRLAYGDWTARAKDSAVPAIAKAVSDSHSYLLAGGAL
;
A
#
# COMPACT_ATOMS: atom_id res chain seq x y z
N ALA A 1 26.56 4.41 -8.88
CA ALA A 1 26.46 4.07 -10.32
C ALA A 1 25.90 5.26 -11.07
N HIS A 2 24.68 5.71 -10.72
CA HIS A 2 23.98 6.88 -11.27
C HIS A 2 24.86 8.05 -11.73
N ASN A 3 25.73 8.58 -10.87
CA ASN A 3 26.57 9.75 -11.16
C ASN A 3 28.08 9.44 -11.20
N ALA A 4 28.48 8.16 -11.16
CA ALA A 4 29.89 7.79 -11.04
C ALA A 4 30.70 8.29 -12.25
N PHE A 5 30.12 8.17 -13.45
CA PHE A 5 30.72 8.71 -14.66
C PHE A 5 30.89 10.23 -14.59
N ASP A 6 29.82 10.96 -14.27
CA ASP A 6 29.82 12.43 -14.26
C ASP A 6 30.79 13.00 -13.21
N CYS A 7 30.83 12.38 -12.02
CA CYS A 7 31.79 12.76 -10.97
C CYS A 7 33.23 12.61 -11.45
N LEU A 8 33.58 11.46 -12.03
CA LEU A 8 34.93 11.22 -12.56
C LEU A 8 35.24 12.12 -13.76
N ALA A 9 34.29 12.32 -14.67
CA ALA A 9 34.43 13.23 -15.81
C ALA A 9 34.62 14.69 -15.36
N ALA A 10 34.13 15.07 -14.18
CA ALA A 10 34.40 16.35 -13.54
C ALA A 10 35.73 16.42 -12.77
N GLY A 11 36.52 15.33 -12.74
CA GLY A 11 37.80 15.25 -12.03
C GLY A 11 37.68 14.95 -10.54
N LEU A 12 36.53 14.44 -10.05
CA LEU A 12 36.38 13.96 -8.68
C LEU A 12 36.88 12.52 -8.59
N GLY A 13 38.10 12.33 -8.09
CA GLY A 13 38.69 11.01 -7.87
C GLY A 13 39.75 11.06 -6.75
N PRO A 14 39.83 10.04 -5.88
CA PRO A 14 39.02 8.80 -5.85
C PRO A 14 37.58 9.03 -5.38
N LEU A 15 36.63 8.22 -5.89
CA LEU A 15 35.25 8.22 -5.42
C LEU A 15 35.10 7.35 -4.16
N THR A 16 34.57 7.91 -3.08
CA THR A 16 34.18 7.13 -1.90
C THR A 16 32.76 6.60 -2.05
N VAL A 17 32.57 5.33 -1.69
CA VAL A 17 31.26 4.62 -1.80
C VAL A 17 30.88 3.92 -0.50
N ALA A 18 31.56 4.21 0.61
CA ALA A 18 31.37 3.49 1.88
C ALA A 18 29.92 3.52 2.36
N THR A 19 29.25 4.67 2.27
CA THR A 19 27.83 4.82 2.63
C THR A 19 26.87 4.14 1.66
N ASP A 20 27.27 3.93 0.40
CA ASP A 20 26.44 3.25 -0.59
C ASP A 20 26.53 1.73 -0.47
N ILE A 21 27.69 1.19 -0.10
CA ILE A 21 27.88 -0.24 0.17
C ILE A 21 27.02 -0.70 1.34
N LEU A 22 26.82 0.15 2.35
CA LEU A 22 26.02 -0.18 3.55
C LEU A 22 24.50 -0.07 3.34
N LYS A 23 24.04 0.30 2.14
CA LYS A 23 22.61 0.34 1.79
C LYS A 23 22.19 -0.96 1.10
N PRO A 24 20.88 -1.28 1.06
CA PRO A 24 20.38 -2.42 0.28
C PRO A 24 20.90 -2.42 -1.16
N GLY A 25 21.31 -3.57 -1.67
CA GLY A 25 21.99 -3.72 -2.97
C GLY A 25 23.39 -3.08 -3.08
N GLY A 26 23.95 -2.55 -1.99
CA GLY A 26 25.18 -1.77 -1.97
C GLY A 26 26.40 -2.51 -2.53
N TYR A 27 26.62 -3.76 -2.12
CA TYR A 27 27.69 -4.59 -2.68
C TYR A 27 27.47 -4.90 -4.16
N GLN A 28 26.23 -5.16 -4.57
CA GLN A 28 25.91 -5.40 -5.98
C GLN A 28 26.06 -4.14 -6.84
N ARG A 29 25.98 -2.93 -6.26
CA ARG A 29 26.22 -1.66 -6.97
C ARG A 29 27.68 -1.44 -7.36
N LEU A 30 28.63 -2.20 -6.81
CA LEU A 30 30.05 -2.04 -7.13
C LEU A 30 30.36 -2.35 -8.59
N GLU A 31 29.71 -3.35 -9.18
CA GLU A 31 29.89 -3.72 -10.58
C GLU A 31 29.41 -2.61 -11.54
N PRO A 32 28.18 -2.07 -11.45
CA PRO A 32 27.77 -0.95 -12.29
C PRO A 32 28.57 0.33 -11.99
N MET A 33 28.99 0.58 -10.74
CA MET A 33 29.91 1.69 -10.43
C MET A 33 31.27 1.54 -11.13
N ALA A 34 31.84 0.34 -11.14
CA ALA A 34 33.11 0.06 -11.80
C ALA A 34 32.98 0.24 -13.31
N ARG A 35 31.89 -0.23 -13.93
CA ARG A 35 31.59 -0.04 -15.35
C ARG A 35 31.55 1.44 -15.75
N GLU A 36 30.81 2.25 -15.00
CA GLU A 36 30.74 3.70 -15.24
C GLU A 36 32.08 4.40 -15.00
N SER A 37 32.87 3.91 -14.03
CA SER A 37 34.20 4.44 -13.75
C SER A 37 35.18 4.14 -14.89
N VAL A 38 35.15 2.92 -15.44
CA VAL A 38 35.94 2.54 -16.62
C VAL A 38 35.57 3.42 -17.81
N ARG A 39 34.27 3.60 -18.07
CA ARG A 39 33.79 4.48 -19.15
C ARG A 39 34.32 5.91 -19.01
N ALA A 40 34.36 6.45 -17.78
CA ALA A 40 34.90 7.79 -17.53
C ALA A 40 36.41 7.87 -17.75
N LEU A 41 37.16 6.84 -17.32
CA LEU A 41 38.61 6.75 -17.55
C LEU A 41 38.94 6.69 -19.05
N GLU A 42 38.18 5.90 -19.82
CA GLU A 42 38.32 5.81 -21.28
C GLU A 42 37.98 7.13 -21.98
N ALA A 43 37.00 7.88 -21.46
CA ALA A 43 36.64 9.21 -21.97
C ALA A 43 37.66 10.31 -21.62
N GLY A 44 38.61 10.03 -20.73
CA GLY A 44 39.62 10.97 -20.25
C GLY A 44 39.16 11.78 -19.04
N VAL A 45 39.71 11.44 -17.87
CA VAL A 45 39.47 12.15 -16.61
C VAL A 45 40.44 13.33 -16.49
N PRO A 46 39.95 14.56 -16.18
CA PRO A 46 40.81 15.71 -15.93
C PRO A 46 41.82 15.46 -14.79
N ALA A 47 43.04 15.97 -14.94
CA ALA A 47 44.08 15.85 -13.91
C ALA A 47 43.78 16.69 -12.64
N ARG A 48 42.86 17.65 -12.75
CA ARG A 48 42.35 18.49 -11.66
C ARG A 48 40.84 18.65 -11.81
N PRO A 49 40.09 18.87 -10.73
CA PRO A 49 38.65 19.09 -10.82
C PRO A 49 38.30 20.24 -11.77
N ASP A 50 37.33 20.02 -12.65
CA ASP A 50 36.81 21.00 -13.61
C ASP A 50 35.65 21.78 -12.96
N ALA A 51 35.89 23.05 -12.65
CA ALA A 51 34.92 23.89 -11.94
C ALA A 51 33.57 24.01 -12.69
N ALA A 52 33.59 24.11 -14.03
CA ALA A 52 32.38 24.26 -14.82
C ALA A 52 31.56 22.97 -14.85
N ARG A 53 32.22 21.81 -14.97
CA ARG A 53 31.55 20.50 -14.89
C ARG A 53 30.98 20.23 -13.50
N LEU A 54 31.70 20.62 -12.45
CA LEU A 54 31.23 20.51 -11.07
C LEU A 54 30.00 21.37 -10.81
N GLU A 55 30.00 22.62 -11.28
CA GLU A 55 28.85 23.51 -11.15
C GLU A 55 27.63 22.96 -11.91
N ALA A 56 27.84 22.46 -13.13
CA ALA A 56 26.77 21.81 -13.90
C ALA A 56 26.21 20.58 -13.18
N LEU A 57 27.07 19.73 -12.60
CA LEU A 57 26.65 18.56 -11.84
C LEU A 57 25.85 18.95 -10.58
N ALA A 58 26.31 19.97 -9.84
CA ALA A 58 25.61 20.46 -8.66
C ALA A 58 24.22 21.04 -9.00
N LEU A 59 24.12 21.81 -10.09
CA LEU A 59 22.85 22.36 -10.57
C LEU A 59 21.90 21.27 -11.11
N ALA A 60 22.43 20.25 -11.77
CA ALA A 60 21.65 19.11 -12.24
C ALA A 60 21.07 18.31 -11.05
N ALA A 61 21.86 18.10 -10.00
CA ALA A 61 21.44 17.38 -8.80
C ALA A 61 20.23 18.02 -8.10
N LEU A 62 20.04 19.34 -8.20
CA LEU A 62 18.87 20.03 -7.64
C LEU A 62 17.55 19.70 -8.35
N LYS A 63 17.62 19.20 -9.59
CA LYS A 63 16.45 18.89 -10.43
C LYS A 63 16.24 17.39 -10.63
N ASP A 64 17.29 16.60 -10.43
CA ASP A 64 17.28 15.17 -10.64
C ASP A 64 16.41 14.46 -9.57
N PRO A 65 15.35 13.73 -9.98
CA PRO A 65 14.47 12.99 -9.08
C PRO A 65 15.20 12.04 -8.12
N ALA A 66 16.35 11.47 -8.52
CA ALA A 66 17.11 10.54 -7.70
C ALA A 66 17.61 11.15 -6.37
N TYR A 67 17.72 12.48 -6.30
CA TYR A 67 18.13 13.22 -5.09
C TYR A 67 16.97 13.93 -4.39
N ARG A 68 15.76 13.91 -4.94
CA ARG A 68 14.59 14.54 -4.32
C ARG A 68 13.93 13.56 -3.34
N GLY A 69 13.70 14.02 -2.10
CA GLY A 69 13.13 13.19 -1.03
C GLY A 69 11.67 12.78 -1.26
N ASP A 70 10.93 13.50 -2.10
CA ASP A 70 9.56 13.16 -2.49
C ASP A 70 9.50 11.96 -3.46
N TYR A 71 10.48 11.82 -4.35
CA TYR A 71 10.57 10.68 -5.29
C TYR A 71 10.84 9.34 -4.58
N LYS A 72 11.53 9.38 -3.44
CA LYS A 72 11.83 8.22 -2.59
C LYS A 72 10.97 8.19 -1.32
N LYS A 73 9.83 8.88 -1.34
CA LYS A 73 8.92 8.92 -0.18
C LYS A 73 8.39 7.52 0.11
N GLY A 74 8.41 7.15 1.38
CA GLY A 74 7.95 5.85 1.85
C GLY A 74 8.94 5.21 2.81
N GLU A 75 8.57 4.06 3.34
CA GLU A 75 9.41 3.26 4.20
C GLU A 75 9.11 1.79 3.94
N ALA A 76 10.13 1.02 3.60
CA ALA A 76 9.98 -0.39 3.31
C ALA A 76 9.75 -1.20 4.60
N ARG A 77 8.49 -1.23 5.07
CA ARG A 77 8.07 -1.84 6.33
C ARG A 77 7.00 -2.90 6.17
N ILE A 78 7.06 -3.89 7.05
CA ILE A 78 6.09 -4.96 7.31
C ILE A 78 5.81 -4.87 8.81
N ARG A 79 4.58 -4.46 9.17
CA ARG A 79 4.16 -4.26 10.57
C ARG A 79 3.86 -5.59 11.27
N LYS A 80 4.87 -6.45 11.34
CA LYS A 80 4.86 -7.77 11.97
C LYS A 80 6.25 -7.98 12.59
N SER A 81 6.31 -8.77 13.66
CA SER A 81 7.59 -9.18 14.24
C SER A 81 8.38 -10.03 13.26
N LEU A 82 9.71 -9.87 13.25
CA LEU A 82 10.62 -10.70 12.46
C LEU A 82 10.46 -12.18 12.84
N PRO A 83 10.01 -13.07 11.93
CA PRO A 83 9.95 -14.49 12.23
C PRO A 83 11.35 -15.11 12.23
N LEU A 84 11.53 -16.17 13.01
CA LEU A 84 12.81 -16.88 13.16
C LEU A 84 13.27 -17.46 11.80
N ALA A 85 12.41 -18.22 11.14
CA ALA A 85 12.59 -18.76 9.79
C ALA A 85 11.50 -18.23 8.83
N ASP A 86 11.61 -18.54 7.54
CA ASP A 86 10.59 -18.22 6.52
C ASP A 86 10.21 -16.72 6.46
N CYS A 87 11.20 -15.83 6.57
CA CYS A 87 10.94 -14.39 6.68
C CYS A 87 10.70 -13.66 5.36
N PHE A 88 10.87 -14.28 4.20
CA PHE A 88 10.70 -13.53 2.96
C PHE A 88 9.25 -13.21 2.71
N ALA A 89 8.97 -11.91 2.61
CA ALA A 89 7.67 -11.38 2.27
C ALA A 89 7.88 -10.11 1.46
N ALA A 90 6.96 -9.85 0.54
CA ALA A 90 6.98 -8.61 -0.23
C ALA A 90 6.24 -7.52 0.57
N PRO A 91 6.92 -6.43 0.99
CA PRO A 91 6.27 -5.36 1.74
C PRO A 91 5.07 -4.75 1.00
N CYS A 92 5.12 -4.69 -0.34
CA CYS A 92 4.02 -4.20 -1.15
C CYS A 92 2.75 -5.07 -1.08
N VAL A 93 2.89 -6.38 -0.83
CA VAL A 93 1.77 -7.32 -0.64
C VAL A 93 1.19 -7.12 0.76
N GLU A 94 2.06 -7.02 1.76
CA GLU A 94 1.70 -6.82 3.17
C GLU A 94 1.01 -5.48 3.43
N ALA A 95 1.43 -4.42 2.72
CA ALA A 95 0.82 -3.10 2.82
C ALA A 95 -0.51 -2.96 2.07
N CYS A 96 -0.83 -3.88 1.16
CA CYS A 96 -2.07 -3.82 0.39
C CYS A 96 -3.23 -4.39 1.22
N PRO A 97 -4.33 -3.64 1.46
CA PRO A 97 -5.50 -4.16 2.18
C PRO A 97 -6.12 -5.40 1.53
N ALA A 98 -6.07 -5.48 0.20
CA ALA A 98 -6.54 -6.63 -0.57
C ALA A 98 -5.49 -7.76 -0.68
N SER A 99 -4.26 -7.53 -0.24
CA SER A 99 -3.12 -8.45 -0.37
C SER A 99 -2.82 -8.83 -1.82
N GLN A 100 -2.97 -7.87 -2.75
CA GLN A 100 -2.60 -8.09 -4.14
C GLN A 100 -1.13 -8.48 -4.27
N ARG A 101 -0.81 -9.17 -5.38
CA ARG A 101 0.50 -9.78 -5.63
C ARG A 101 1.27 -9.12 -6.78
N PRO A 102 1.76 -7.87 -6.64
CA PRO A 102 2.52 -7.18 -7.68
C PRO A 102 3.64 -7.97 -8.32
N PRO A 103 4.53 -8.66 -7.56
CA PRO A 103 5.60 -9.42 -8.17
C PRO A 103 5.10 -10.48 -9.17
N ALA A 104 3.99 -11.16 -8.85
CA ALA A 104 3.45 -12.25 -9.65
C ALA A 104 2.80 -11.74 -10.95
N TYR A 105 1.93 -10.72 -10.90
CA TYR A 105 1.30 -10.21 -12.12
C TYR A 105 2.28 -9.40 -12.99
N MET A 106 3.26 -8.72 -12.40
CA MET A 106 4.35 -8.07 -13.14
C MET A 106 5.15 -9.08 -13.95
N LYS A 107 5.52 -10.20 -13.31
CA LYS A 107 6.25 -11.28 -13.96
C LYS A 107 5.43 -11.92 -15.07
N ALA A 108 4.14 -12.17 -14.86
CA ALA A 108 3.26 -12.74 -15.88
C ALA A 108 3.10 -11.81 -17.09
N LEU A 109 2.89 -10.50 -16.87
CA LEU A 109 2.72 -9.55 -17.97
C LEU A 109 4.03 -9.39 -18.77
N ALA A 110 5.18 -9.28 -18.10
CA ALA A 110 6.47 -9.20 -18.76
C ALA A 110 6.86 -10.48 -19.53
N ALA A 111 6.33 -11.64 -19.12
CA ALA A 111 6.46 -12.89 -19.86
C ALA A 111 5.50 -12.99 -21.07
N GLY A 112 4.72 -11.95 -21.36
CA GLY A 112 3.75 -11.92 -22.46
C GLY A 112 2.42 -12.62 -22.15
N ASP A 113 2.20 -13.10 -20.92
CA ASP A 113 0.97 -13.77 -20.51
C ASP A 113 -0.01 -12.80 -19.84
N ALA A 114 -0.58 -11.92 -20.65
CA ALA A 114 -1.52 -10.89 -20.20
C ALA A 114 -2.77 -11.48 -19.51
N LYS A 115 -3.25 -12.65 -19.98
CA LYS A 115 -4.40 -13.33 -19.38
C LYS A 115 -4.08 -13.84 -17.98
N LYS A 116 -2.91 -14.45 -17.77
CA LYS A 116 -2.47 -14.86 -16.43
C LYS A 116 -2.20 -13.66 -15.52
N ALA A 117 -1.63 -12.58 -16.05
CA ALA A 117 -1.44 -11.36 -15.28
C ALA A 117 -2.77 -10.82 -14.76
N LEU A 118 -3.77 -10.70 -15.64
CA LEU A 118 -5.10 -10.26 -15.27
C LEU A 118 -5.79 -11.22 -14.28
N SER A 119 -5.65 -12.53 -14.45
CA SER A 119 -6.27 -13.50 -13.53
C SER A 119 -5.67 -13.42 -12.11
N ILE A 120 -4.36 -13.18 -11.99
CA ILE A 120 -3.69 -12.95 -10.71
C ILE A 120 -4.23 -11.68 -10.04
N VAL A 121 -4.41 -10.60 -10.80
CA VAL A 121 -5.00 -9.36 -10.28
C VAL A 121 -6.43 -9.60 -9.81
N LEU A 122 -7.28 -10.20 -10.65
CA LEU A 122 -8.70 -10.42 -10.37
C LEU A 122 -8.96 -11.37 -9.20
N ALA A 123 -8.01 -12.23 -8.85
CA ALA A 123 -8.15 -13.13 -7.71
C ALA A 123 -8.39 -12.37 -6.39
N ASP A 124 -7.77 -11.19 -6.23
CA ASP A 124 -7.81 -10.40 -5.00
C ASP A 124 -8.43 -9.01 -5.18
N ASN A 125 -8.71 -8.60 -6.41
CA ASN A 125 -9.15 -7.25 -6.74
C ASN A 125 -10.18 -7.28 -7.88
N PRO A 126 -11.48 -7.17 -7.55
CA PRO A 126 -12.54 -7.20 -8.54
C PRO A 126 -12.67 -5.91 -9.35
N LEU A 127 -11.99 -4.82 -9.00
CA LEU A 127 -12.07 -3.51 -9.67
C LEU A 127 -10.68 -3.02 -10.10
N PRO A 128 -9.93 -3.78 -10.92
CA PRO A 128 -8.54 -3.49 -11.25
C PRO A 128 -8.35 -2.27 -12.14
N ARG A 129 -9.35 -1.84 -12.91
CA ARG A 129 -9.25 -0.60 -13.70
C ARG A 129 -9.50 0.61 -12.82
N ILE A 130 -10.54 0.58 -11.98
CA ILE A 130 -10.80 1.62 -10.97
C ILE A 130 -9.59 1.78 -10.05
N THR A 131 -9.10 0.69 -9.45
CA THR A 131 -7.92 0.73 -8.56
C THR A 131 -6.58 0.80 -9.31
N GLY A 132 -6.58 0.66 -10.63
CA GLY A 132 -5.42 0.94 -11.48
C GLY A 132 -5.22 2.44 -11.71
N VAL A 133 -6.24 3.24 -11.40
CA VAL A 133 -6.22 4.70 -11.56
C VAL A 133 -6.31 5.42 -10.21
N LEU A 134 -7.25 5.01 -9.35
CA LEU A 134 -7.66 5.76 -8.16
C LEU A 134 -7.15 5.19 -6.83
N CYS A 135 -6.34 4.14 -6.86
CA CYS A 135 -5.78 3.56 -5.64
C CYS A 135 -4.76 4.51 -4.99
N ASP A 136 -4.81 4.58 -3.66
CA ASP A 136 -3.89 5.30 -2.78
C ASP A 136 -2.51 4.64 -2.66
N HIS A 137 -2.33 3.50 -3.34
CA HIS A 137 -1.05 2.86 -3.65
C HIS A 137 -0.06 2.77 -2.48
N GLN A 138 -0.56 2.46 -1.27
CA GLN A 138 0.27 2.23 -0.07
C GLN A 138 1.37 1.18 -0.29
N CYS A 139 1.13 0.25 -1.20
CA CYS A 139 2.11 -0.74 -1.66
C CYS A 139 3.36 -0.14 -2.32
N MET A 140 3.27 1.03 -2.97
CA MET A 140 4.40 1.75 -3.54
C MET A 140 5.22 2.42 -2.44
N TYR A 141 4.58 3.06 -1.46
CA TYR A 141 5.27 3.63 -0.29
C TYR A 141 5.98 2.58 0.58
N ALA A 142 5.49 1.33 0.58
CA ALA A 142 6.16 0.22 1.25
C ALA A 142 7.19 -0.51 0.37
N CYS A 143 7.30 -0.19 -0.91
CA CYS A 143 8.16 -0.94 -1.84
C CYS A 143 9.63 -0.88 -1.41
N SER A 144 10.33 -2.01 -1.34
CA SER A 144 11.75 -2.05 -0.99
C SER A 144 12.66 -1.21 -1.90
N ARG A 145 12.22 -0.83 -3.11
CA ARG A 145 12.98 0.06 -3.99
C ARG A 145 13.01 1.53 -3.54
N VAL A 146 12.24 1.95 -2.53
CA VAL A 146 12.38 3.30 -1.94
C VAL A 146 13.79 3.53 -1.39
N ASP A 147 14.47 2.46 -0.94
CA ASP A 147 15.87 2.49 -0.47
C ASP A 147 16.91 2.42 -1.62
N TYR A 148 16.45 2.41 -2.87
CA TYR A 148 17.25 2.36 -4.09
C TYR A 148 17.01 3.64 -4.90
N GLU A 149 16.35 3.54 -6.06
CA GLU A 149 16.03 4.66 -6.92
C GLU A 149 14.59 5.18 -6.79
N GLY A 150 13.66 4.45 -6.16
CA GLY A 150 12.24 4.81 -6.07
C GLY A 150 11.34 3.59 -6.31
N PRO A 151 10.06 3.60 -5.90
CA PRO A 151 9.21 2.42 -5.96
C PRO A 151 8.99 1.91 -7.39
N VAL A 152 8.57 0.66 -7.52
CA VAL A 152 7.97 0.17 -8.77
C VAL A 152 6.57 0.77 -8.94
N GLU A 153 6.17 1.03 -10.18
CA GLU A 153 4.90 1.65 -10.56
C GLU A 153 3.74 0.65 -10.48
N ILE A 154 3.43 0.20 -9.26
CA ILE A 154 2.48 -0.90 -8.99
C ILE A 154 1.07 -0.56 -9.47
N ARG A 155 0.63 0.68 -9.27
CA ARG A 155 -0.71 1.14 -9.67
C ARG A 155 -0.85 1.15 -11.19
N ALA A 156 0.10 1.75 -11.90
CA ALA A 156 0.11 1.78 -13.37
C ALA A 156 0.28 0.39 -13.98
N MET A 157 1.13 -0.47 -13.38
CA MET A 157 1.26 -1.86 -13.79
C MET A 157 -0.05 -2.64 -13.66
N LYS A 158 -0.80 -2.44 -12.57
CA LYS A 158 -2.10 -3.07 -12.39
C LYS A 158 -3.07 -2.66 -13.50
N LEU A 159 -3.09 -1.37 -13.84
CA LEU A 159 -3.89 -0.87 -14.96
C LEU A 159 -3.45 -1.46 -16.30
N ALA A 160 -2.14 -1.57 -16.54
CA ALA A 160 -1.59 -2.23 -17.72
C ALA A 160 -2.06 -3.69 -17.81
N CYS A 161 -2.02 -4.46 -16.71
CA CYS A 161 -2.56 -5.82 -16.66
C CYS A 161 -4.06 -5.84 -16.99
N ALA A 162 -4.83 -4.90 -16.42
CA ALA A 162 -6.29 -4.79 -16.58
C ALA A 162 -6.74 -4.42 -18.00
N ARG A 163 -5.87 -3.74 -18.77
CA ARG A 163 -6.13 -3.33 -20.15
C ARG A 163 -5.49 -4.26 -21.20
N ALA A 164 -4.51 -5.08 -20.83
CA ALA A 164 -3.79 -5.95 -21.75
C ALA A 164 -4.57 -7.21 -22.16
N ALA A 165 -5.62 -7.58 -21.42
CA ALA A 165 -6.45 -8.74 -21.73
C ALA A 165 -7.90 -8.53 -21.26
N GLU A 166 -8.78 -9.37 -21.79
CA GLU A 166 -10.13 -9.56 -21.28
C GLU A 166 -10.29 -11.01 -20.80
N LEU A 167 -10.93 -11.18 -19.64
CA LEU A 167 -11.26 -12.49 -19.08
C LEU A 167 -12.76 -12.58 -18.85
N ALA A 168 -13.42 -13.38 -19.67
CA ALA A 168 -14.83 -13.67 -19.46
C ALA A 168 -15.00 -14.40 -18.11
N PRO A 169 -15.90 -13.92 -17.23
CA PRO A 169 -16.16 -14.59 -15.98
C PRO A 169 -16.77 -15.97 -16.21
N THR A 170 -16.34 -16.97 -15.45
CA THR A 170 -16.98 -18.29 -15.46
C THR A 170 -18.12 -18.29 -14.45
N LYS A 171 -19.35 -18.18 -14.96
CA LYS A 171 -20.56 -18.24 -14.13
C LYS A 171 -20.75 -19.65 -13.57
N LYS A 172 -20.73 -19.79 -12.25
CA LYS A 172 -21.10 -21.04 -11.59
C LYS A 172 -22.62 -21.19 -11.57
N PRO A 173 -23.14 -22.43 -11.53
CA PRO A 173 -24.55 -22.67 -11.26
C PRO A 173 -24.96 -22.01 -9.95
N ALA A 174 -26.17 -21.47 -9.90
CA ALA A 174 -26.70 -20.87 -8.69
C ALA A 174 -26.81 -21.93 -7.58
N ILE A 175 -26.38 -21.58 -6.37
CA ILE A 175 -26.51 -22.45 -5.21
C ILE A 175 -27.97 -22.40 -4.73
N ALA A 176 -28.72 -23.47 -4.97
CA ALA A 176 -30.12 -23.58 -4.58
C ALA A 176 -30.28 -23.97 -3.10
N GLY A 177 -31.33 -23.45 -2.45
CA GLY A 177 -31.73 -23.85 -1.09
C GLY A 177 -30.81 -23.36 0.04
N LYS A 178 -29.92 -22.41 -0.24
CA LYS A 178 -28.92 -21.87 0.70
C LYS A 178 -29.11 -20.39 1.02
N GLY A 179 -30.26 -19.81 0.65
CA GLY A 179 -30.54 -18.39 0.84
C GLY A 179 -30.02 -17.50 -0.28
N LYS A 180 -30.14 -16.19 -0.07
CA LYS A 180 -29.54 -15.15 -0.92
C LYS A 180 -29.13 -13.92 -0.11
N ALA A 181 -28.27 -13.08 -0.69
CA ALA A 181 -27.75 -11.87 -0.05
C ALA A 181 -28.32 -10.59 -0.66
N ALA A 182 -28.63 -9.62 0.18
CA ALA A 182 -28.94 -8.24 -0.20
C ALA A 182 -27.75 -7.34 0.13
N VAL A 183 -27.18 -6.68 -0.86
CA VAL A 183 -26.08 -5.72 -0.68
C VAL A 183 -26.63 -4.32 -0.91
N PHE A 184 -26.50 -3.43 0.06
CA PHE A 184 -26.96 -2.03 -0.05
C PHE A 184 -25.78 -1.12 -0.37
N GLY A 185 -25.78 -0.54 -1.58
CA GLY A 185 -24.71 0.27 -2.15
C GLY A 185 -23.97 -0.45 -3.26
N ALA A 186 -23.91 0.16 -4.44
CA ALA A 186 -23.18 -0.29 -5.62
C ALA A 186 -21.84 0.46 -5.79
N GLY A 187 -21.24 0.92 -4.70
CA GLY A 187 -19.87 1.41 -4.66
C GLY A 187 -18.84 0.28 -4.57
N PRO A 188 -17.53 0.60 -4.48
CA PRO A 188 -16.45 -0.40 -4.52
C PRO A 188 -16.61 -1.59 -3.56
N ALA A 189 -16.98 -1.33 -2.30
CA ALA A 189 -17.19 -2.38 -1.31
C ALA A 189 -18.36 -3.31 -1.65
N GLY A 190 -19.49 -2.74 -2.10
CA GLY A 190 -20.67 -3.52 -2.49
C GLY A 190 -20.47 -4.30 -3.78
N LEU A 191 -19.80 -3.69 -4.77
CA LEU A 191 -19.40 -4.35 -6.02
C LEU A 191 -18.43 -5.51 -5.74
N ALA A 192 -17.44 -5.33 -4.86
CA ALA A 192 -16.55 -6.41 -4.46
C ALA A 192 -17.29 -7.53 -3.73
N CYS A 193 -18.19 -7.19 -2.81
CA CYS A 193 -19.02 -8.18 -2.12
C CYS A 193 -19.86 -9.00 -3.12
N ALA A 194 -20.55 -8.32 -4.03
CA ALA A 194 -21.35 -8.94 -5.08
C ALA A 194 -20.51 -9.83 -6.00
N HIS A 195 -19.31 -9.38 -6.38
CA HIS A 195 -18.36 -10.15 -7.17
C HIS A 195 -18.04 -11.49 -6.51
N TYR A 196 -17.60 -11.49 -5.24
CA TYR A 196 -17.17 -12.72 -4.56
C TYR A 196 -18.33 -13.67 -4.28
N LEU A 197 -19.53 -13.16 -4.00
CA LEU A 197 -20.74 -13.98 -3.87
C LEU A 197 -21.13 -14.62 -5.20
N ALA A 198 -21.21 -13.83 -6.27
CA ALA A 198 -21.57 -14.30 -7.61
C ALA A 198 -20.52 -15.27 -8.18
N LEU A 199 -19.24 -15.08 -7.84
CA LEU A 199 -18.15 -15.99 -8.22
C LEU A 199 -18.34 -17.40 -7.64
N GLU A 200 -18.98 -17.53 -6.48
CA GLU A 200 -19.36 -18.83 -5.90
C GLU A 200 -20.73 -19.33 -6.36
N GLY A 201 -21.45 -18.56 -7.18
CA GLY A 201 -22.83 -18.87 -7.59
C GLY A 201 -23.85 -18.61 -6.48
N TYR A 202 -23.49 -17.87 -5.43
CA TYR A 202 -24.42 -17.49 -4.38
C TYR A 202 -25.31 -16.33 -4.86
N PRO A 203 -26.65 -16.46 -4.83
CA PRO A 203 -27.51 -15.40 -5.37
C PRO A 203 -27.36 -14.10 -4.58
N VAL A 204 -27.12 -13.00 -5.29
CA VAL A 204 -26.90 -11.68 -4.70
C VAL A 204 -27.64 -10.61 -5.50
N THR A 205 -28.30 -9.72 -4.77
CA THR A 205 -28.95 -8.52 -5.34
C THR A 205 -28.36 -7.28 -4.68
N VAL A 206 -27.86 -6.35 -5.49
CA VAL A 206 -27.33 -5.06 -5.08
C VAL A 206 -28.43 -4.00 -5.21
N PHE A 207 -28.77 -3.33 -4.12
CA PHE A 207 -29.71 -2.24 -4.03
C PHE A 207 -28.96 -0.92 -3.98
N GLU A 208 -29.24 0.01 -4.88
CA GLU A 208 -28.53 1.28 -5.01
C GLU A 208 -29.52 2.44 -5.14
N VAL A 209 -29.22 3.54 -4.47
CA VAL A 209 -30.03 4.76 -4.46
C VAL A 209 -29.86 5.55 -5.75
N ALA A 210 -28.62 5.61 -6.26
CA ALA A 210 -28.31 6.24 -7.54
C ALA A 210 -28.97 5.50 -8.71
N ALA A 211 -29.04 6.18 -9.85
CA ALA A 211 -29.58 5.61 -11.09
C ALA A 211 -28.64 4.57 -11.75
N GLY A 212 -27.42 4.41 -11.24
CA GLY A 212 -26.45 3.48 -11.78
C GLY A 212 -25.36 3.07 -10.78
N PRO A 213 -24.55 2.08 -11.13
CA PRO A 213 -23.52 1.50 -10.27
C PRO A 213 -22.23 2.34 -10.26
N GLY A 214 -21.33 2.00 -9.34
CA GLY A 214 -19.97 2.54 -9.26
C GLY A 214 -19.72 3.50 -8.10
N GLY A 215 -20.76 3.92 -7.37
CA GLY A 215 -20.64 4.77 -6.17
C GLY A 215 -19.83 6.06 -6.41
N VAL A 216 -18.97 6.44 -5.46
CA VAL A 216 -18.11 7.64 -5.55
C VAL A 216 -17.29 7.69 -6.85
N PRO A 217 -16.59 6.62 -7.30
CA PRO A 217 -15.91 6.60 -8.60
C PRO A 217 -16.78 7.00 -9.80
N ALA A 218 -18.03 6.57 -9.84
CA ALA A 218 -18.93 6.91 -10.95
C ALA A 218 -19.64 8.24 -10.74
N ASN A 219 -20.05 8.58 -9.53
CA ASN A 219 -20.99 9.69 -9.31
C ASN A 219 -20.31 11.00 -8.89
N VAL A 220 -19.08 10.93 -8.38
CA VAL A 220 -18.38 12.08 -7.78
C VAL A 220 -17.05 12.35 -8.48
N ILE A 221 -16.26 11.31 -8.75
CA ILE A 221 -14.89 11.50 -9.26
C ILE A 221 -14.93 12.07 -10.69
N PRO A 222 -14.19 13.15 -10.98
CA PRO A 222 -14.21 13.79 -12.30
C PRO A 222 -13.69 12.88 -13.44
N ALA A 223 -14.22 13.07 -14.65
CA ALA A 223 -13.84 12.25 -15.82
C ALA A 223 -12.37 12.43 -16.27
N PHE A 224 -11.71 13.53 -15.89
CA PHE A 224 -10.28 13.72 -16.14
C PHE A 224 -9.39 12.87 -15.21
N ARG A 225 -9.94 12.34 -14.10
CA ARG A 225 -9.24 11.41 -13.21
C ARG A 225 -9.31 9.99 -13.74
N ILE A 226 -10.50 9.54 -14.15
CA ILE A 226 -10.77 8.18 -14.60
C ILE A 226 -11.78 8.18 -15.75
N SER A 227 -11.56 7.31 -16.75
CA SER A 227 -12.47 7.17 -17.87
C SER A 227 -13.73 6.40 -17.49
N ARG A 228 -14.83 6.68 -18.19
CA ARG A 228 -16.11 5.99 -17.96
C ARG A 228 -16.04 4.54 -18.44
N GLU A 229 -15.24 4.30 -19.48
CA GLU A 229 -14.99 2.97 -20.02
C GLU A 229 -14.29 2.06 -19.01
N ASP A 230 -13.32 2.59 -18.24
CA ASP A 230 -12.63 1.81 -17.22
C ASP A 230 -13.56 1.39 -16.08
N ILE A 231 -14.41 2.31 -15.62
CA ILE A 231 -15.44 2.03 -14.59
C ILE A 231 -16.44 0.99 -15.12
N ALA A 232 -16.95 1.20 -16.34
CA ALA A 232 -17.95 0.32 -16.94
C ALA A 232 -17.40 -1.10 -17.17
N ALA A 233 -16.15 -1.23 -17.60
CA ALA A 233 -15.52 -2.54 -17.83
C ALA A 233 -15.39 -3.37 -16.54
N ASP A 234 -15.12 -2.74 -15.40
CA ASP A 234 -15.09 -3.43 -14.12
C ASP A 234 -16.48 -3.89 -13.67
N ILE A 235 -17.50 -3.04 -13.83
CA ILE A 235 -18.88 -3.33 -13.44
C ILE A 235 -19.50 -4.42 -14.34
N ALA A 236 -19.31 -4.33 -15.66
CA ALA A 236 -19.87 -5.28 -16.62
C ALA A 236 -19.40 -6.72 -16.36
N ARG A 237 -18.16 -6.91 -15.87
CA ARG A 237 -17.65 -8.22 -15.48
C ARG A 237 -18.37 -8.79 -14.25
N ILE A 238 -18.77 -7.93 -13.31
CA ILE A 238 -19.51 -8.33 -12.10
C ILE A 238 -20.96 -8.69 -12.46
N GLU A 239 -21.59 -7.92 -13.35
CA GLU A 239 -22.91 -8.26 -13.91
C GLU A 239 -22.86 -9.60 -14.65
N ALA A 240 -21.83 -9.84 -15.46
CA ALA A 240 -21.66 -11.10 -16.19
C ALA A 240 -21.43 -12.33 -15.28
N LEU A 241 -20.98 -12.16 -14.03
CA LEU A 241 -20.96 -13.24 -13.02
C LEU A 241 -22.36 -13.62 -12.52
N GLY A 242 -23.37 -12.75 -12.72
CA GLY A 242 -24.75 -12.99 -12.32
C GLY A 242 -25.21 -12.21 -11.09
N ALA A 243 -24.50 -11.16 -10.68
CA ALA A 243 -25.01 -10.22 -9.69
C ALA A 243 -26.20 -9.43 -10.27
N GLU A 244 -27.29 -9.35 -9.51
CA GLU A 244 -28.48 -8.56 -9.89
C GLU A 244 -28.39 -7.15 -9.31
N PHE A 245 -28.91 -6.15 -10.03
CA PHE A 245 -28.89 -4.75 -9.59
C PHE A 245 -30.30 -4.16 -9.57
N ARG A 246 -30.59 -3.37 -8.53
CA ARG A 246 -31.82 -2.60 -8.35
C ARG A 246 -31.47 -1.15 -8.02
N PHE A 247 -31.45 -0.32 -9.05
CA PHE A 247 -31.15 1.12 -8.98
C PHE A 247 -32.39 1.94 -8.59
N GLY A 248 -32.18 3.17 -8.11
CA GLY A 248 -33.27 4.04 -7.65
C GLY A 248 -34.01 3.52 -6.42
N HIS A 249 -33.38 2.65 -5.63
CA HIS A 249 -33.93 2.16 -4.37
C HIS A 249 -34.01 3.28 -3.33
N SER A 250 -34.96 3.23 -2.41
CA SER A 250 -35.15 4.30 -1.40
C SER A 250 -34.01 4.42 -0.38
N GLY A 251 -33.09 3.45 -0.36
CA GLY A 251 -32.06 3.32 0.68
C GLY A 251 -32.57 2.68 1.98
N ALA A 252 -33.88 2.53 2.16
CA ALA A 252 -34.45 1.91 3.34
C ALA A 252 -34.16 0.41 3.39
N ILE A 253 -33.80 -0.08 4.59
CA ILE A 253 -33.48 -1.49 4.86
C ILE A 253 -34.51 -2.06 5.85
N ASP A 254 -35.51 -2.78 5.32
CA ASP A 254 -36.46 -3.53 6.15
C ASP A 254 -36.03 -5.00 6.24
N LEU A 255 -35.38 -5.34 7.36
CA LEU A 255 -34.90 -6.71 7.60
C LEU A 255 -36.02 -7.76 7.60
N LYS A 256 -37.25 -7.41 8.00
CA LYS A 256 -38.38 -8.36 8.02
C LYS A 256 -38.89 -8.62 6.61
N ALA A 257 -39.03 -7.58 5.79
CA ALA A 257 -39.41 -7.71 4.39
C ALA A 257 -38.34 -8.50 3.60
N LEU A 258 -37.06 -8.18 3.81
CA LEU A 258 -35.94 -8.89 3.18
C LEU A 258 -35.93 -10.38 3.53
N ARG A 259 -36.12 -10.73 4.80
CA ARG A 259 -36.22 -12.15 5.22
C ARG A 259 -37.40 -12.86 4.56
N ARG A 260 -38.56 -12.21 4.46
CA ARG A 260 -39.74 -12.78 3.77
C ARG A 260 -39.45 -13.02 2.28
N ASP A 261 -38.65 -12.17 1.65
CA ASP A 261 -38.23 -12.31 0.27
C ASP A 261 -37.08 -13.31 0.09
N GLY A 262 -36.61 -13.95 1.17
CA GLY A 262 -35.59 -15.00 1.17
C GLY A 262 -34.15 -14.49 1.32
N TYR A 263 -33.94 -13.22 1.68
CA TYR A 263 -32.61 -12.70 1.98
C TYR A 263 -32.21 -13.03 3.42
N ASP A 264 -31.25 -13.95 3.57
CA ASP A 264 -30.73 -14.40 4.85
C ASP A 264 -29.52 -13.60 5.32
N SER A 265 -28.93 -12.81 4.43
CA SER A 265 -27.78 -11.95 4.72
C SER A 265 -27.96 -10.57 4.10
N VAL A 266 -27.60 -9.55 4.86
CA VAL A 266 -27.66 -8.14 4.47
C VAL A 266 -26.28 -7.52 4.66
N VAL A 267 -25.71 -6.97 3.60
CA VAL A 267 -24.43 -6.26 3.64
C VAL A 267 -24.67 -4.78 3.38
N VAL A 268 -24.39 -3.95 4.38
CA VAL A 268 -24.49 -2.49 4.28
C VAL A 268 -23.16 -1.93 3.79
N ALA A 269 -23.14 -1.48 2.54
CA ALA A 269 -22.01 -0.90 1.83
C ALA A 269 -22.37 0.47 1.23
N SER A 270 -23.22 1.23 1.94
CA SER A 270 -23.80 2.52 1.51
C SER A 270 -22.81 3.70 1.48
N GLY A 271 -21.56 3.47 1.87
CA GLY A 271 -20.54 4.50 2.00
C GLY A 271 -20.71 5.37 3.24
N ALA A 272 -20.10 6.56 3.23
CA ALA A 272 -20.21 7.55 4.30
C ALA A 272 -20.98 8.79 3.80
N PRO A 273 -22.32 8.73 3.70
CA PRO A 273 -23.09 9.77 3.03
C PRO A 273 -23.32 11.01 3.89
N VAL A 274 -23.00 10.99 5.19
CA VAL A 274 -23.28 12.10 6.10
C VAL A 274 -22.13 13.11 6.05
N PRO A 275 -22.33 14.33 5.51
CA PRO A 275 -21.28 15.33 5.46
C PRO A 275 -20.95 15.83 6.86
N ARG A 276 -19.68 16.16 7.13
CA ARG A 276 -19.34 16.90 8.34
C ARG A 276 -19.56 18.39 8.10
N GLU A 277 -20.11 19.05 9.12
CA GLU A 277 -20.33 20.48 9.04
C GLU A 277 -19.01 21.24 9.20
N LEU A 278 -18.77 22.18 8.29
CA LEU A 278 -17.83 23.27 8.51
C LEU A 278 -18.58 24.38 9.24
N PRO A 279 -18.31 24.65 10.53
CA PRO A 279 -18.99 25.72 11.24
C PRO A 279 -18.59 27.07 10.63
N LEU A 280 -19.55 27.71 9.96
CA LEU A 280 -19.39 29.04 9.38
C LEU A 280 -20.50 29.95 9.91
N GLU A 281 -20.11 31.03 10.58
CA GLU A 281 -21.04 32.05 11.01
C GLU A 281 -21.38 33.03 9.88
N GLY A 282 -22.51 33.75 9.98
CA GLY A 282 -22.88 34.80 9.03
C GLY A 282 -23.53 34.29 7.74
N SER A 283 -23.55 35.12 6.69
CA SER A 283 -24.28 34.85 5.45
C SER A 283 -23.68 35.64 4.26
N GLY A 284 -24.27 35.50 3.07
CA GLY A 284 -23.87 36.24 1.87
C GLY A 284 -22.83 35.53 0.98
N ILE A 285 -22.39 34.33 1.37
CA ILE A 285 -21.56 33.44 0.57
C ILE A 285 -22.29 32.10 0.47
N ARG A 286 -22.33 31.49 -0.72
CA ARG A 286 -22.88 30.14 -0.85
C ARG A 286 -21.86 29.15 -0.29
N ALA A 287 -22.28 28.29 0.64
CA ALA A 287 -21.47 27.16 1.11
C ALA A 287 -22.13 25.86 0.66
N VAL A 288 -21.35 24.94 0.11
CA VAL A 288 -21.80 23.61 -0.35
C VAL A 288 -20.82 22.53 0.09
N ASP A 289 -21.30 21.31 0.25
CA ASP A 289 -20.44 20.15 0.47
C ASP A 289 -19.66 19.81 -0.82
N ALA A 290 -18.45 19.28 -0.68
CA ALA A 290 -17.60 18.96 -1.81
C ALA A 290 -18.16 17.84 -2.70
N LEU A 291 -18.80 16.81 -2.13
CA LEU A 291 -19.41 15.74 -2.92
C LEU A 291 -20.64 16.26 -3.68
N GLU A 292 -21.45 17.13 -3.07
CA GLU A 292 -22.57 17.80 -3.74
C GLU A 292 -22.08 18.64 -4.92
N PHE A 293 -21.05 19.48 -4.69
CA PHE A 293 -20.43 20.29 -5.73
C PHE A 293 -19.90 19.45 -6.90
N LEU A 294 -19.14 18.39 -6.58
CA LEU A 294 -18.56 17.49 -7.58
C LEU A 294 -19.65 16.73 -8.36
N ALA A 295 -20.68 16.22 -7.69
CA ALA A 295 -21.78 15.52 -8.34
C ALA A 295 -22.60 16.44 -9.26
N ALA A 296 -22.86 17.68 -8.84
CA ALA A 296 -23.57 18.66 -9.65
C ALA A 296 -22.75 19.15 -10.85
N ALA A 297 -21.44 19.37 -10.67
CA ALA A 297 -20.52 19.65 -11.77
C ALA A 297 -20.42 18.45 -12.73
N HIS A 298 -20.38 17.23 -12.20
CA HIS A 298 -20.38 16.00 -12.99
C HIS A 298 -21.63 15.84 -13.84
N ALA A 299 -22.81 16.19 -13.29
CA ALA A 299 -24.09 16.17 -14.00
C ALA A 299 -24.23 17.29 -15.05
N GLY A 300 -23.27 18.22 -15.16
CA GLY A 300 -23.27 19.28 -16.17
C GLY A 300 -24.36 20.33 -15.98
N LYS A 301 -24.81 20.57 -14.74
CA LYS A 301 -25.94 21.47 -14.46
C LYS A 301 -25.63 22.97 -14.62
N GLY A 302 -24.36 23.35 -14.84
CA GLY A 302 -23.92 24.75 -14.99
C GLY A 302 -24.16 25.64 -13.76
N GLU A 303 -24.50 25.03 -12.61
CA GLU A 303 -24.98 25.72 -11.42
C GLU A 303 -23.92 26.63 -10.77
N PHE A 304 -22.64 26.33 -11.01
CA PHE A 304 -21.51 27.04 -10.39
C PHE A 304 -20.76 27.97 -11.36
N ASP A 305 -21.24 28.13 -12.60
CA ASP A 305 -20.52 28.85 -13.67
C ASP A 305 -20.42 30.38 -13.41
N GLY A 306 -21.23 30.92 -12.50
CA GLY A 306 -21.30 32.35 -12.21
C GLY A 306 -20.36 32.85 -11.10
N TYR A 307 -19.66 31.97 -10.40
CA TYR A 307 -18.81 32.33 -9.26
C TYR A 307 -17.44 32.84 -9.72
N LYS A 308 -16.85 33.78 -8.96
CA LYS A 308 -15.58 34.44 -9.32
C LYS A 308 -14.45 34.12 -8.36
N ALA A 309 -14.74 33.81 -7.10
CA ALA A 309 -13.74 33.49 -6.09
C ALA A 309 -14.20 32.30 -5.22
N VAL A 310 -13.63 31.13 -5.53
CA VAL A 310 -13.98 29.87 -4.89
C VAL A 310 -12.94 29.52 -3.83
N VAL A 311 -13.39 29.28 -2.61
CA VAL A 311 -12.57 28.75 -1.52
C VAL A 311 -12.96 27.30 -1.26
N VAL A 312 -12.01 26.38 -1.44
CA VAL A 312 -12.17 24.98 -1.06
C VAL A 312 -11.53 24.77 0.30
N THR A 313 -12.26 24.20 1.26
CA THR A 313 -11.75 24.02 2.63
C THR A 313 -11.45 22.56 2.89
N GLY A 314 -10.19 22.22 3.11
CA GLY A 314 -9.76 20.82 3.26
C GLY A 314 -8.34 20.60 2.74
N GLY A 315 -7.86 19.37 2.82
CA GLY A 315 -6.52 19.01 2.32
C GLY A 315 -6.41 17.58 1.79
N GLY A 316 -7.52 16.85 1.67
CA GLY A 316 -7.53 15.49 1.09
C GLY A 316 -7.80 15.49 -0.41
N ASN A 317 -7.83 14.31 -1.01
CA ASN A 317 -8.07 14.15 -2.45
C ASN A 317 -9.41 14.77 -2.90
N THR A 318 -10.47 14.67 -2.11
CA THR A 318 -11.75 15.35 -2.40
C THR A 318 -11.59 16.87 -2.54
N ALA A 319 -10.73 17.49 -1.71
CA ALA A 319 -10.45 18.92 -1.80
C ALA A 319 -9.65 19.26 -3.08
N MET A 320 -8.71 18.40 -3.47
CA MET A 320 -7.97 18.55 -4.72
C MET A 320 -8.91 18.45 -5.92
N ASP A 321 -9.74 17.41 -5.97
CA ASP A 321 -10.70 17.21 -7.07
C ASP A 321 -11.69 18.38 -7.15
N ALA A 322 -12.23 18.84 -6.03
CA ALA A 322 -13.13 20.00 -5.99
C ALA A 322 -12.44 21.28 -6.48
N ALA A 323 -11.20 21.54 -6.05
CA ALA A 323 -10.45 22.72 -6.51
C ALA A 323 -10.13 22.66 -8.00
N ARG A 324 -9.75 21.48 -8.50
CA ARG A 324 -9.46 21.23 -9.91
C ARG A 324 -10.69 21.36 -10.80
N VAL A 325 -11.86 20.91 -10.33
CA VAL A 325 -13.15 21.13 -11.00
C VAL A 325 -13.49 22.62 -10.99
N ALA A 326 -13.38 23.29 -9.83
CA ALA A 326 -13.65 24.72 -9.71
C ALA A 326 -12.77 25.56 -10.66
N ALA A 327 -11.49 25.22 -10.78
CA ALA A 327 -10.55 25.94 -11.66
C ALA A 327 -10.90 25.80 -13.15
N ARG A 328 -11.61 24.72 -13.50
CA ARG A 328 -12.08 24.43 -14.86
C ARG A 328 -13.50 24.94 -15.15
N LEU A 329 -14.19 25.53 -14.16
CA LEU A 329 -15.52 26.10 -14.39
C LEU A 329 -15.45 27.22 -15.44
N PRO A 330 -16.54 27.43 -16.20
CA PRO A 330 -16.71 28.62 -17.03
C PRO A 330 -16.42 29.90 -16.22
N GLY A 331 -15.80 30.89 -16.86
CA GLY A 331 -15.39 32.13 -16.17
C GLY A 331 -14.04 32.06 -15.43
N LYS A 332 -13.43 30.86 -15.29
CA LYS A 332 -12.11 30.64 -14.68
C LYS A 332 -11.95 31.39 -13.34
N PRO A 333 -12.76 31.03 -12.33
CA PRO A 333 -12.72 31.70 -11.05
C PRO A 333 -11.33 31.64 -10.42
N LYS A 334 -11.02 32.59 -9.54
CA LYS A 334 -9.86 32.47 -8.65
C LYS A 334 -10.16 31.39 -7.62
N VAL A 335 -9.44 30.27 -7.68
CA VAL A 335 -9.63 29.15 -6.76
C VAL A 335 -8.51 29.10 -5.75
N SER A 336 -8.86 28.84 -4.49
CA SER A 336 -7.87 28.62 -3.45
C SER A 336 -8.28 27.52 -2.47
N ILE A 337 -7.31 26.76 -2.01
CA ILE A 337 -7.48 25.78 -0.93
C ILE A 337 -7.06 26.43 0.40
N MET A 338 -7.96 26.38 1.38
CA MET A 338 -7.70 26.75 2.77
C MET A 338 -7.52 25.47 3.59
N TYR A 339 -6.32 25.27 4.11
CA TYR A 339 -6.00 24.10 4.94
C TYR A 339 -5.55 24.54 6.34
N ARG A 340 -6.14 23.94 7.37
CA ARG A 340 -5.86 24.30 8.77
C ARG A 340 -4.48 23.87 9.28
N ARG A 341 -3.69 23.14 8.49
CA ARG A 341 -2.30 22.73 8.79
C ARG A 341 -1.36 23.19 7.65
N SER A 342 -0.11 22.75 7.69
CA SER A 342 0.85 23.01 6.61
C SER A 342 0.70 21.99 5.47
N LEU A 343 1.31 22.27 4.32
CA LEU A 343 1.38 21.37 3.17
C LEU A 343 2.10 20.07 3.52
N ALA A 344 3.01 20.08 4.50
CA ALA A 344 3.69 18.87 4.96
C ALA A 344 2.73 17.87 5.62
N GLU A 345 1.67 18.36 6.29
CA GLU A 345 0.63 17.50 6.88
C GLU A 345 -0.59 17.32 5.96
N MET A 346 -0.51 17.72 4.68
CA MET A 346 -1.60 17.56 3.73
C MET A 346 -1.81 16.07 3.40
N PRO A 347 -3.03 15.52 3.59
CA PRO A 347 -3.29 14.11 3.33
C PRO A 347 -3.51 13.76 1.86
N ALA A 348 -3.68 14.73 0.96
CA ALA A 348 -3.83 14.47 -0.46
C ALA A 348 -2.58 13.80 -1.06
N ASP A 349 -2.83 12.97 -2.08
CA ASP A 349 -1.76 12.37 -2.87
C ASP A 349 -0.96 13.48 -3.57
N ARG A 350 0.37 13.29 -3.63
CA ARG A 350 1.28 14.31 -4.18
C ARG A 350 0.93 14.67 -5.62
N GLU A 351 0.61 13.66 -6.43
CA GLU A 351 0.21 13.83 -7.83
C GLU A 351 -1.03 14.72 -7.96
N GLU A 352 -1.99 14.60 -7.04
CA GLU A 352 -3.22 15.40 -7.07
C GLU A 352 -2.97 16.84 -6.63
N PHE A 353 -2.09 17.02 -5.65
CA PHE A 353 -1.58 18.34 -5.27
C PHE A 353 -0.85 19.00 -6.44
N GLU A 354 0.07 18.31 -7.11
CA GLU A 354 0.82 18.83 -8.25
C GLU A 354 -0.10 19.17 -9.43
N ALA A 355 -1.02 18.28 -9.80
CA ALA A 355 -1.99 18.54 -10.85
C ALA A 355 -2.88 19.76 -10.56
N SER A 356 -3.24 19.99 -9.28
CA SER A 356 -4.00 21.18 -8.91
C SER A 356 -3.18 22.49 -8.98
N LEU A 357 -1.87 22.43 -8.75
CA LEU A 357 -0.99 23.59 -8.94
C LEU A 357 -0.89 23.95 -10.43
N GLU A 358 -0.80 22.94 -11.31
CA GLU A 358 -0.84 23.13 -12.76
C GLU A 358 -2.15 23.76 -13.23
N ASP A 359 -3.26 23.46 -12.53
CA ASP A 359 -4.56 24.09 -12.74
C ASP A 359 -4.67 25.53 -12.22
N GLY A 360 -3.61 26.06 -11.58
CA GLY A 360 -3.54 27.43 -11.06
C GLY A 360 -4.20 27.63 -9.70
N VAL A 361 -4.42 26.55 -8.94
CA VAL A 361 -5.03 26.61 -7.60
C VAL A 361 -4.06 27.27 -6.61
N GLY A 362 -4.54 28.29 -5.89
CA GLY A 362 -3.79 28.93 -4.80
C GLY A 362 -3.87 28.15 -3.49
N TYR A 363 -2.85 28.24 -2.64
CA TYR A 363 -2.78 27.52 -1.36
C TYR A 363 -2.61 28.47 -0.19
N HIS A 364 -3.42 28.24 0.85
CA HIS A 364 -3.35 28.94 2.12
C HIS A 364 -3.27 27.92 3.26
N GLU A 365 -2.05 27.69 3.72
CA GLU A 365 -1.77 26.90 4.91
C GLU A 365 -2.26 27.62 6.17
N LEU A 366 -2.37 26.85 7.25
CA LEU A 366 -2.71 27.35 8.57
C LEU A 366 -3.93 28.30 8.57
N SER A 367 -4.94 27.96 7.77
CA SER A 367 -6.08 28.81 7.49
C SER A 367 -7.37 28.04 7.75
N LEU A 368 -8.19 28.54 8.68
CA LEU A 368 -9.50 27.99 9.00
C LEU A 368 -10.59 29.06 8.79
N PRO A 369 -11.50 28.89 7.83
CA PRO A 369 -12.67 29.76 7.69
C PRO A 369 -13.57 29.75 8.93
N GLU A 370 -14.04 30.93 9.36
CA GLU A 370 -14.91 31.09 10.54
C GLU A 370 -16.22 31.84 10.26
N ARG A 371 -16.21 32.88 9.39
CA ARG A 371 -17.39 33.74 9.18
C ARG A 371 -17.51 34.25 7.75
N MET A 372 -18.73 34.22 7.21
CA MET A 372 -19.13 34.81 5.94
C MET A 372 -19.74 36.20 6.15
N THR A 373 -19.35 37.16 5.32
CA THR A 373 -19.90 38.52 5.34
C THR A 373 -20.33 38.93 3.93
N PRO A 374 -21.57 39.42 3.73
CA PRO A 374 -22.03 39.89 2.42
C PRO A 374 -21.21 41.09 1.93
N GLY A 375 -21.06 41.21 0.61
CA GLY A 375 -20.48 42.39 0.00
C GLY A 375 -21.40 43.62 0.12
N THR A 376 -20.82 44.81 0.32
CA THR A 376 -21.56 46.08 0.36
C THR A 376 -21.28 46.90 -0.89
N GLY A 377 -22.31 47.52 -1.48
CA GLY A 377 -22.14 48.46 -2.60
C GLY A 377 -21.51 47.86 -3.87
N GLY A 378 -21.78 46.58 -4.18
CA GLY A 378 -21.22 45.88 -5.33
C GLY A 378 -19.82 45.29 -5.12
N SER A 379 -19.26 45.41 -3.91
CA SER A 379 -18.04 44.68 -3.55
C SER A 379 -18.29 43.17 -3.42
N MET A 380 -17.23 42.38 -3.58
CA MET A 380 -17.26 40.93 -3.36
C MET A 380 -17.58 40.63 -1.90
N PRO A 381 -18.34 39.56 -1.59
CA PRO A 381 -18.44 39.05 -0.24
C PRO A 381 -17.06 38.62 0.29
N VAL A 382 -16.93 38.58 1.62
CA VAL A 382 -15.66 38.27 2.29
C VAL A 382 -15.81 37.13 3.28
N LEU A 383 -14.84 36.23 3.26
CA LEU A 383 -14.70 35.10 4.17
C LEU A 383 -13.60 35.43 5.18
N ARG A 384 -13.96 35.47 6.47
CA ARG A 384 -13.02 35.65 7.57
C ARG A 384 -12.33 34.34 7.87
N ILE A 385 -11.00 34.39 7.88
CA ILE A 385 -10.09 33.28 8.11
C ILE A 385 -9.36 33.49 9.42
N ARG A 386 -9.37 32.47 10.28
CA ARG A 386 -8.51 32.32 11.44
C ARG A 386 -7.16 31.79 11.02
N GLU A 387 -6.10 32.49 11.42
CA GLU A 387 -4.74 31.95 11.30
C GLU A 387 -4.53 30.89 12.38
N MET A 388 -3.99 29.75 11.96
CA MET A 388 -3.68 28.61 12.80
C MET A 388 -2.17 28.55 13.07
N ARG A 389 -1.78 27.76 14.05
CA ARG A 389 -0.38 27.32 14.25
C ARG A 389 -0.36 25.81 14.49
N LEU A 390 0.78 25.18 14.21
CA LEU A 390 0.97 23.77 14.53
C LEU A 390 1.27 23.63 16.04
N GLY A 391 0.51 22.78 16.72
CA GLY A 391 0.74 22.34 18.09
C GLY A 391 1.58 21.07 18.15
N GLU A 392 1.39 20.29 19.21
CA GLU A 392 2.06 18.99 19.38
C GLU A 392 1.58 17.96 18.35
N PRO A 393 2.44 16.99 17.97
CA PRO A 393 2.03 15.83 17.19
C PRO A 393 0.98 14.99 17.94
N ASP A 394 0.00 14.48 17.20
CA ASP A 394 -0.96 13.50 17.69
C ASP A 394 -0.37 12.07 17.66
N ALA A 395 -1.16 11.05 18.04
CA ALA A 395 -0.75 9.65 18.02
C ALA A 395 -0.40 9.10 16.62
N SER A 396 -0.76 9.83 15.55
CA SER A 396 -0.34 9.55 14.17
C SER A 396 0.86 10.39 13.74
N GLU A 397 1.55 11.02 14.68
CA GLU A 397 2.64 11.99 14.52
C GLU A 397 2.24 13.27 13.76
N ARG A 398 0.96 13.44 13.44
CA ARG A 398 0.46 14.61 12.72
C ARG A 398 0.21 15.74 13.69
N ARG A 399 0.78 16.92 13.41
CA ARG A 399 0.66 18.08 14.29
C ARG A 399 -0.78 18.60 14.34
N ALA A 400 -1.27 18.86 15.55
CA ALA A 400 -2.61 19.39 15.76
C ALA A 400 -2.69 20.88 15.35
N PRO A 401 -3.77 21.34 14.68
CA PRO A 401 -3.96 22.74 14.39
C PRO A 401 -4.50 23.47 15.64
N VAL A 402 -3.89 24.60 16.00
CA VAL A 402 -4.29 25.42 17.15
C VAL A 402 -4.63 26.82 16.66
N ALA A 403 -5.79 27.34 17.05
CA ALA A 403 -6.23 28.69 16.67
C ALA A 403 -5.30 29.76 17.28
N THR A 404 -5.10 30.85 16.55
CA THR A 404 -4.40 32.06 17.04
C THR A 404 -5.38 33.23 17.16
N ASP A 405 -4.95 34.33 17.76
CA ASP A 405 -5.80 35.54 17.83
C ASP A 405 -5.87 36.31 16.50
N ARG A 406 -5.07 35.93 15.50
CA ARG A 406 -4.99 36.61 14.21
C ARG A 406 -6.10 36.15 13.27
N VAL A 407 -6.70 37.12 12.61
CA VAL A 407 -7.71 36.92 11.56
C VAL A 407 -7.37 37.75 10.34
N ARG A 408 -7.81 37.29 9.18
CA ARG A 408 -7.74 38.01 7.91
C ARG A 408 -8.99 37.74 7.08
N ASP A 409 -9.39 38.70 6.27
CA ASP A 409 -10.54 38.57 5.39
C ASP A 409 -10.08 38.31 3.95
N VAL A 410 -10.72 37.37 3.25
CA VAL A 410 -10.43 37.03 1.85
C VAL A 410 -11.69 37.17 1.00
N PRO A 411 -11.63 37.77 -0.21
CA PRO A 411 -12.77 37.80 -1.12
C PRO A 411 -13.20 36.38 -1.53
N CYS A 412 -14.48 36.07 -1.41
CA CYS A 412 -15.02 34.74 -1.70
C CYS A 412 -16.54 34.85 -1.96
N ASP A 413 -17.04 34.19 -3.00
CA ASP A 413 -18.48 34.10 -3.29
C ASP A 413 -19.02 32.66 -3.30
N LEU A 414 -18.13 31.66 -3.27
CA LEU A 414 -18.45 30.24 -3.07
C LEU A 414 -17.45 29.56 -2.13
N VAL A 415 -17.96 28.89 -1.10
CA VAL A 415 -17.20 27.95 -0.25
C VAL A 415 -17.59 26.53 -0.60
N VAL A 416 -16.59 25.68 -0.89
CA VAL A 416 -16.75 24.24 -1.06
C VAL A 416 -16.11 23.53 0.12
N ALA A 417 -16.94 22.93 0.97
CA ALA A 417 -16.50 22.28 2.20
C ALA A 417 -16.08 20.82 1.94
N ALA A 418 -14.78 20.54 2.01
CA ALA A 418 -14.19 19.20 1.91
C ALA A 418 -13.59 18.77 3.27
N VAL A 419 -14.40 18.87 4.34
CA VAL A 419 -13.97 18.59 5.73
C VAL A 419 -14.20 17.13 6.17
N GLY A 420 -14.62 16.30 5.23
CA GLY A 420 -14.79 14.85 5.37
C GLY A 420 -16.23 14.44 5.69
N GLU A 421 -16.50 13.16 5.54
CA GLU A 421 -17.82 12.57 5.68
C GLU A 421 -17.84 11.53 6.81
N SER A 422 -19.02 11.02 7.15
CA SER A 422 -19.20 10.04 8.22
C SER A 422 -20.25 8.98 7.84
N PRO A 423 -20.12 7.75 8.38
CA PRO A 423 -21.15 6.73 8.22
C PRO A 423 -22.52 7.21 8.69
N ASP A 424 -23.57 6.65 8.09
CA ASP A 424 -24.94 6.90 8.53
C ASP A 424 -25.22 6.16 9.84
N ARG A 425 -24.99 6.86 10.95
CA ARG A 425 -25.23 6.33 12.30
C ARG A 425 -26.69 5.94 12.50
N ALA A 426 -27.63 6.76 12.02
CA ALA A 426 -29.06 6.53 12.24
C ALA A 426 -29.52 5.24 11.56
N LEU A 427 -29.05 4.98 10.33
CA LEU A 427 -29.30 3.72 9.63
C LEU A 427 -28.90 2.49 10.46
N PHE A 428 -27.72 2.51 11.09
CA PHE A 428 -27.26 1.38 11.90
C PHE A 428 -27.99 1.25 13.23
N GLU A 429 -28.39 2.37 13.85
CA GLU A 429 -29.23 2.37 15.05
C GLU A 429 -30.62 1.78 14.75
N ASP A 430 -31.23 2.16 13.62
CA ASP A 430 -32.53 1.63 13.16
C ASP A 430 -32.49 0.12 12.88
N LEU A 431 -31.34 -0.39 12.41
CA LEU A 431 -31.11 -1.83 12.25
C LEU A 431 -30.89 -2.56 13.58
N GLY A 432 -30.65 -1.84 14.69
CA GLY A 432 -30.33 -2.39 15.99
C GLY A 432 -28.86 -2.79 16.16
N ALA A 433 -27.97 -2.26 15.32
CA ALA A 433 -26.53 -2.52 15.41
C ALA A 433 -25.88 -1.69 16.53
N ALA A 434 -24.91 -2.28 17.22
CA ALA A 434 -24.12 -1.59 18.22
C ALA A 434 -23.27 -0.49 17.58
N ILE A 435 -23.28 0.70 18.19
CA ILE A 435 -22.51 1.87 17.74
C ILE A 435 -21.33 2.12 18.68
N GLY A 436 -20.16 2.33 18.10
CA GLY A 436 -18.93 2.66 18.82
C GLY A 436 -18.93 4.09 19.35
N LYS A 437 -17.95 4.40 20.20
CA LYS A 437 -17.77 5.76 20.75
C LYS A 437 -17.47 6.80 19.66
N ASP A 438 -16.95 6.36 18.52
CA ASP A 438 -16.66 7.19 17.35
C ASP A 438 -17.89 7.40 16.43
N GLY A 439 -19.06 6.89 16.81
CA GLY A 439 -20.31 7.02 16.06
C GLY A 439 -20.44 6.05 14.88
N ARG A 440 -19.54 5.07 14.76
CA ARG A 440 -19.51 4.09 13.66
C ARG A 440 -20.10 2.74 14.11
N PRO A 441 -20.61 1.91 13.18
CA PRO A 441 -21.05 0.57 13.54
C PRO A 441 -19.88 -0.28 14.07
N VAL A 442 -20.11 -0.99 15.17
CA VAL A 442 -19.16 -1.99 15.68
C VAL A 442 -19.30 -3.26 14.85
N VAL A 443 -18.18 -3.72 14.29
CA VAL A 443 -18.12 -4.97 13.53
C VAL A 443 -16.96 -5.84 13.96
N ASP A 444 -17.09 -7.15 13.77
CA ASP A 444 -15.97 -8.07 13.84
C ASP A 444 -15.00 -7.81 12.65
N PRO A 445 -13.70 -7.60 12.90
CA PRO A 445 -12.74 -7.19 11.87
C PRO A 445 -12.35 -8.30 10.88
N LEU A 446 -12.68 -9.57 11.15
CA LEU A 446 -12.37 -10.70 10.27
C LEU A 446 -13.55 -11.12 9.39
N THR A 447 -14.77 -10.76 9.80
CA THR A 447 -16.01 -11.18 9.13
C THR A 447 -16.88 -10.01 8.67
N MET A 448 -16.61 -8.79 9.15
CA MET A 448 -17.45 -7.59 8.95
C MET A 448 -18.85 -7.70 9.57
N ALA A 449 -19.11 -8.72 10.39
CA ALA A 449 -20.41 -8.93 11.03
C ALA A 449 -20.68 -7.86 12.09
N THR A 450 -21.90 -7.33 12.09
CA THR A 450 -22.39 -6.43 13.14
C THR A 450 -22.88 -7.24 14.36
N SER A 451 -23.38 -6.55 15.39
CA SER A 451 -24.09 -7.21 16.49
C SER A 451 -25.44 -7.84 16.10
N VAL A 452 -25.95 -7.54 14.90
CA VAL A 452 -27.23 -8.06 14.40
C VAL A 452 -26.96 -9.29 13.52
N PRO A 453 -27.49 -10.48 13.87
CA PRO A 453 -27.24 -11.69 13.10
C PRO A 453 -27.68 -11.57 11.63
N GLY A 454 -26.77 -11.92 10.72
CA GLY A 454 -26.98 -11.84 9.28
C GLY A 454 -26.78 -10.43 8.69
N VAL A 455 -26.37 -9.45 9.49
CA VAL A 455 -26.11 -8.07 9.01
C VAL A 455 -24.62 -7.76 9.13
N TYR A 456 -24.04 -7.27 8.03
CA TYR A 456 -22.62 -6.94 7.89
C TYR A 456 -22.46 -5.48 7.46
N ALA A 457 -21.35 -4.83 7.79
CA ALA A 457 -21.02 -3.47 7.33
C ALA A 457 -19.63 -3.42 6.69
N ALA A 458 -19.52 -2.89 5.48
CA ALA A 458 -18.28 -2.92 4.69
C ALA A 458 -17.94 -1.56 4.06
N GLY A 459 -16.65 -1.31 3.87
CA GLY A 459 -16.14 -0.08 3.26
C GLY A 459 -16.40 1.16 4.11
N ASP A 460 -16.68 2.28 3.45
CA ASP A 460 -16.84 3.56 4.14
C ASP A 460 -18.06 3.59 5.06
N ALA A 461 -19.07 2.73 4.84
CA ALA A 461 -20.20 2.55 5.77
C ALA A 461 -19.76 2.03 7.15
N ARG A 462 -18.59 1.39 7.22
CA ARG A 462 -17.96 0.94 8.46
C ARG A 462 -16.89 1.92 8.95
N ARG A 463 -16.00 2.35 8.05
CA ARG A 463 -14.76 3.06 8.41
C ARG A 463 -14.88 4.58 8.41
N GLY A 464 -15.92 5.13 7.77
CA GLY A 464 -15.85 6.47 7.19
C GLY A 464 -14.96 6.49 5.94
N PRO A 465 -14.74 7.67 5.33
CA PRO A 465 -13.95 7.82 4.11
C PRO A 465 -12.57 7.17 4.22
N ALA A 466 -12.34 6.12 3.44
CA ALA A 466 -11.10 5.36 3.41
C ALA A 466 -10.64 5.16 1.95
N SER A 467 -9.71 4.23 1.72
CA SER A 467 -9.26 3.91 0.37
C SER A 467 -10.17 2.89 -0.32
N ILE A 468 -10.33 3.04 -1.64
CA ILE A 468 -11.16 2.17 -2.50
C ILE A 468 -10.78 0.69 -2.28
N ILE A 469 -9.48 0.38 -2.29
CA ILE A 469 -8.97 -0.99 -2.14
C ILE A 469 -9.21 -1.56 -0.74
N ALA A 470 -9.26 -0.71 0.30
CA ALA A 470 -9.67 -1.15 1.64
C ALA A 470 -11.17 -1.45 1.70
N GLY A 471 -11.99 -0.68 0.99
CA GLY A 471 -13.41 -0.97 0.83
C GLY A 471 -13.68 -2.30 0.12
N GLU A 472 -12.93 -2.60 -0.93
CA GLU A 472 -13.00 -3.90 -1.61
C GLU A 472 -12.58 -5.05 -0.71
N ALA A 473 -11.53 -4.87 0.09
CA ALA A 473 -11.08 -5.87 1.06
C ALA A 473 -12.17 -6.17 2.11
N ASP A 474 -12.85 -5.15 2.62
CA ASP A 474 -14.00 -5.33 3.52
C ASP A 474 -15.15 -6.06 2.81
N GLY A 475 -15.45 -5.71 1.55
CA GLY A 475 -16.45 -6.38 0.73
C GLY A 475 -16.16 -7.88 0.54
N ARG A 476 -14.88 -8.24 0.32
CA ARG A 476 -14.42 -9.64 0.25
C ARG A 476 -14.63 -10.38 1.56
N LEU A 477 -14.24 -9.78 2.69
CA LEU A 477 -14.41 -10.40 4.01
C LEU A 477 -15.90 -10.63 4.33
N ALA A 478 -16.75 -9.64 4.04
CA ALA A 478 -18.20 -9.76 4.21
C ALA A 478 -18.76 -10.89 3.33
N ALA A 479 -18.40 -10.95 2.05
CA ALA A 479 -18.83 -12.03 1.15
C ALA A 479 -18.41 -13.41 1.66
N TYR A 480 -17.16 -13.56 2.11
CA TYR A 480 -16.67 -14.82 2.66
C TYR A 480 -17.38 -15.23 3.95
N ALA A 481 -17.73 -14.27 4.82
CA ALA A 481 -18.51 -14.54 6.02
C ALA A 481 -19.94 -14.99 5.68
N VAL A 482 -20.59 -14.32 4.71
CA VAL A 482 -21.91 -14.72 4.19
C VAL A 482 -21.89 -16.14 3.63
N LEU A 483 -20.89 -16.47 2.79
CA LEU A 483 -20.75 -17.81 2.22
C LEU A 483 -20.59 -18.86 3.32
N ARG A 484 -19.70 -18.62 4.29
CA ARG A 484 -19.49 -19.55 5.42
C ARG A 484 -20.74 -19.71 6.27
N ALA A 485 -21.50 -18.64 6.51
CA ALA A 485 -22.77 -18.71 7.23
C ALA A 485 -23.81 -19.58 6.49
N ALA A 486 -23.78 -19.61 5.15
CA ALA A 486 -24.59 -20.50 4.31
C ALA A 486 -24.03 -21.94 4.19
N GLY A 487 -22.88 -22.22 4.82
CA GLY A 487 -22.17 -23.50 4.72
C GLY A 487 -21.49 -23.71 3.36
N VAL A 488 -21.05 -22.64 2.72
CA VAL A 488 -20.28 -22.63 1.47
C VAL A 488 -18.86 -22.13 1.79
N GLU A 489 -17.84 -22.96 1.56
CA GLU A 489 -16.46 -22.50 1.76
C GLU A 489 -16.02 -21.69 0.53
N PRO A 490 -15.67 -20.40 0.68
CA PRO A 490 -15.20 -19.58 -0.43
C PRO A 490 -13.89 -20.11 -1.00
N ARG A 491 -13.72 -20.03 -2.33
CA ARG A 491 -12.41 -20.27 -2.93
C ARG A 491 -11.48 -19.12 -2.59
N ILE A 492 -10.33 -19.46 -2.01
CA ILE A 492 -9.23 -18.54 -1.80
C ILE A 492 -8.19 -18.84 -2.88
N GLY A 493 -7.91 -17.84 -3.72
CA GLY A 493 -6.96 -17.97 -4.82
C GLY A 493 -5.52 -18.06 -4.31
N MET A 494 -5.06 -19.26 -3.95
CA MET A 494 -3.66 -19.48 -3.58
C MET A 494 -2.78 -19.42 -4.82
N THR A 495 -1.78 -18.53 -4.84
CA THR A 495 -0.60 -18.75 -5.70
C THR A 495 0.38 -19.60 -4.92
N PRO A 496 1.04 -20.57 -5.57
CA PRO A 496 2.21 -21.23 -5.00
C PRO A 496 3.24 -20.20 -4.52
N GLU A 497 4.03 -20.55 -3.52
CA GLU A 497 5.21 -19.76 -3.15
C GLU A 497 6.14 -19.65 -4.37
N ASP A 498 6.59 -18.43 -4.66
CA ASP A 498 7.47 -18.18 -5.80
C ASP A 498 8.83 -18.82 -5.55
N ALA A 499 9.27 -19.67 -6.48
CA ALA A 499 10.66 -20.11 -6.50
C ALA A 499 11.61 -18.90 -6.56
N PRO A 500 12.79 -18.98 -5.92
CA PRO A 500 13.79 -17.90 -6.00
C PRO A 500 14.11 -17.52 -7.45
N ASP A 501 13.97 -16.24 -7.76
CA ASP A 501 14.25 -15.68 -9.08
C ASP A 501 15.71 -15.21 -9.12
N TYR A 502 16.64 -16.16 -9.26
CA TYR A 502 18.08 -15.89 -9.13
C TYR A 502 18.61 -14.84 -10.13
N GLU A 503 18.02 -14.77 -11.34
CA GLU A 503 18.37 -13.74 -12.32
C GLU A 503 17.99 -12.34 -11.81
N ARG A 504 16.79 -12.17 -11.26
CA ARG A 504 16.40 -10.88 -10.67
C ARG A 504 17.21 -10.57 -9.41
N LEU A 505 17.52 -11.57 -8.59
CA LEU A 505 18.32 -11.38 -7.38
C LEU A 505 19.74 -10.90 -7.69
N SER A 506 20.33 -11.29 -8.82
CA SER A 506 21.67 -10.85 -9.21
C SER A 506 21.70 -9.38 -9.67
N ARG A 507 20.61 -8.87 -10.25
CA ARG A 507 20.51 -7.50 -10.79
C ARG A 507 20.01 -6.44 -9.80
N ARG A 508 19.86 -6.78 -8.52
CA ARG A 508 19.34 -5.85 -7.49
C ARG A 508 20.22 -4.62 -7.26
N GLY A 509 21.50 -4.71 -7.60
CA GLY A 509 22.43 -3.57 -7.52
C GLY A 509 22.24 -2.54 -8.62
N GLU A 510 21.42 -2.81 -9.64
CA GLU A 510 21.25 -1.92 -10.79
C GLU A 510 20.11 -0.90 -10.55
N PRO A 511 20.42 0.41 -10.47
CA PRO A 511 19.40 1.44 -10.54
C PRO A 511 18.81 1.44 -11.95
N LEU A 512 17.50 1.33 -12.04
CA LEU A 512 16.77 1.29 -13.29
C LEU A 512 15.67 2.35 -13.23
N GLU A 513 15.69 3.28 -14.15
CA GLU A 513 14.65 4.32 -14.22
C GLU A 513 13.31 3.71 -14.66
N ALA A 514 12.23 4.21 -14.05
CA ALA A 514 10.88 3.93 -14.51
C ALA A 514 10.67 4.55 -15.90
N LEU A 515 9.86 3.90 -16.73
CA LEU A 515 9.40 4.48 -17.99
C LEU A 515 8.01 5.09 -17.79
N PRO A 516 7.61 6.08 -18.61
CA PRO A 516 6.22 6.53 -18.65
C PRO A 516 5.25 5.37 -18.85
N ALA A 517 4.08 5.42 -18.21
CA ALA A 517 3.11 4.31 -18.23
C ALA A 517 2.56 3.99 -19.64
N ASP A 518 2.63 4.94 -20.57
CA ASP A 518 2.24 4.80 -21.97
C ASP A 518 3.38 4.30 -22.88
N HIS A 519 4.61 4.19 -22.36
CA HIS A 519 5.75 3.68 -23.12
C HIS A 519 5.61 2.16 -23.36
N PRO A 520 5.86 1.64 -24.58
CA PRO A 520 5.67 0.22 -24.90
C PRO A 520 6.53 -0.73 -24.06
N GLY A 521 7.72 -0.27 -23.64
CA GLY A 521 8.61 -1.01 -22.73
C GLY A 521 8.28 -0.89 -21.25
N PHE A 522 7.23 -0.16 -20.85
CA PHE A 522 6.90 0.11 -19.44
C PHE A 522 6.78 -1.17 -18.62
N ALA A 523 5.95 -2.12 -19.07
CA ALA A 523 5.68 -3.34 -18.32
C ALA A 523 6.94 -4.19 -18.13
N ALA A 524 7.76 -4.31 -19.18
CA ALA A 524 9.04 -5.01 -19.11
C ALA A 524 9.99 -4.33 -18.12
N ARG A 525 10.13 -3.00 -18.21
CA ARG A 525 11.00 -2.22 -17.31
C ARG A 525 10.59 -2.36 -15.85
N GLU A 526 9.32 -2.21 -15.52
CA GLU A 526 8.86 -2.31 -14.14
C GLU A 526 8.98 -3.74 -13.59
N ALA A 527 8.87 -4.75 -14.44
CA ALA A 527 9.13 -6.13 -14.06
C ALA A 527 10.63 -6.40 -13.79
N GLU A 528 11.55 -5.80 -14.56
CA GLU A 528 12.99 -5.80 -14.29
C GLU A 528 13.32 -5.06 -12.99
N ARG A 529 12.62 -3.95 -12.73
CA ARG A 529 12.74 -3.21 -11.47
C ARG A 529 12.26 -4.04 -10.28
N CYS A 530 11.22 -4.86 -10.41
CA CYS A 530 10.71 -5.63 -9.26
C CYS A 530 11.78 -6.52 -8.60
N LEU A 531 12.13 -6.24 -7.34
CA LEU A 531 13.14 -7.01 -6.59
C LEU A 531 12.68 -8.44 -6.24
N SER A 532 11.39 -8.78 -6.41
CA SER A 532 10.83 -10.09 -6.05
C SER A 532 11.04 -10.43 -4.56
N CYS A 533 10.77 -9.47 -3.67
CA CYS A 533 11.04 -9.57 -2.23
C CYS A 533 10.35 -10.76 -1.54
N GLY A 534 9.24 -11.24 -2.10
CA GLY A 534 8.52 -12.41 -1.60
C GLY A 534 9.24 -13.73 -1.85
N SER A 535 10.10 -13.83 -2.86
CA SER A 535 10.89 -15.05 -3.11
C SER A 535 12.19 -15.07 -2.31
N ALA A 536 12.90 -13.93 -2.25
CA ALA A 536 14.02 -13.76 -1.32
C ALA A 536 14.26 -12.27 -0.99
N CYS A 537 14.04 -11.83 0.25
CA CYS A 537 14.22 -10.43 0.63
C CYS A 537 15.70 -10.01 0.66
N LEU A 538 16.58 -10.85 1.24
CA LEU A 538 18.05 -10.71 1.28
C LEU A 538 18.66 -9.41 1.84
N ARG A 539 17.87 -8.41 2.22
CA ARG A 539 18.38 -7.11 2.70
C ARG A 539 19.42 -7.25 3.81
N CYS A 540 19.18 -8.10 4.81
CA CYS A 540 20.12 -8.34 5.91
C CYS A 540 21.48 -8.90 5.47
N VAL A 541 21.52 -9.63 4.35
CA VAL A 541 22.73 -10.15 3.71
C VAL A 541 23.42 -9.04 2.90
N GLU A 542 22.62 -8.29 2.13
CA GLU A 542 23.10 -7.22 1.24
C GLU A 542 23.70 -6.03 1.99
N VAL A 543 23.29 -5.78 3.23
CA VAL A 543 23.76 -4.63 4.02
C VAL A 543 24.79 -4.99 5.09
N CYS A 544 25.08 -6.28 5.30
CA CYS A 544 25.96 -6.70 6.39
C CYS A 544 27.43 -6.48 6.01
N PRO A 545 28.17 -5.58 6.68
CA PRO A 545 29.55 -5.28 6.33
C PRO A 545 30.48 -6.49 6.51
N ASN A 546 30.20 -7.30 7.53
CA ASN A 546 31.01 -8.47 7.88
C ASN A 546 30.49 -9.77 7.24
N ARG A 547 29.41 -9.69 6.45
CA ARG A 547 28.72 -10.85 5.87
C ARG A 547 28.34 -11.91 6.91
N ALA A 548 27.92 -11.49 8.10
CA ALA A 548 27.48 -12.37 9.19
C ALA A 548 26.10 -13.00 8.95
N ASN A 549 25.24 -12.38 8.12
CA ASN A 549 23.98 -12.99 7.69
C ASN A 549 24.18 -13.73 6.36
N PHE A 550 23.86 -15.02 6.32
CA PHE A 550 23.98 -15.84 5.12
C PHE A 550 22.62 -16.25 4.58
N ALA A 551 22.45 -16.14 3.27
CA ALA A 551 21.37 -16.77 2.54
C ALA A 551 21.75 -18.21 2.23
N MET A 552 21.05 -19.16 2.84
CA MET A 552 21.30 -20.58 2.73
C MET A 552 20.17 -21.25 1.93
N PRO A 553 20.43 -21.76 0.72
CA PRO A 553 19.47 -22.60 0.02
C PRO A 553 19.12 -23.85 0.86
N VAL A 554 17.84 -24.17 0.94
CA VAL A 554 17.34 -25.35 1.65
C VAL A 554 16.29 -26.07 0.80
N ALA A 555 16.09 -27.37 1.06
CA ALA A 555 14.94 -28.07 0.52
C ALA A 555 13.68 -27.64 1.29
N PRO A 556 12.68 -27.01 0.65
CA PRO A 556 11.44 -26.66 1.32
C PRO A 556 10.65 -27.91 1.70
N GLY A 557 10.08 -27.92 2.90
CA GLY A 557 9.36 -29.05 3.49
C GLY A 557 9.45 -29.08 5.02
N GLY A 558 8.51 -29.77 5.67
CA GLY A 558 8.49 -29.85 7.14
C GLY A 558 8.42 -28.47 7.79
N ALA A 559 9.41 -28.14 8.62
CA ALA A 559 9.51 -26.90 9.39
C ALA A 559 9.95 -25.66 8.59
N LEU A 560 10.48 -25.81 7.37
CA LEU A 560 10.95 -24.71 6.53
C LEU A 560 10.15 -24.66 5.24
N LYS A 561 9.38 -23.60 5.01
CA LYS A 561 8.54 -23.46 3.81
C LYS A 561 9.28 -22.86 2.63
N GLN A 562 10.20 -21.94 2.90
CA GLN A 562 10.93 -21.21 1.87
C GLN A 562 12.22 -21.92 1.49
N ALA A 563 12.53 -21.90 0.19
CA ALA A 563 13.71 -22.56 -0.40
C ALA A 563 15.05 -21.88 -0.07
N ILE A 564 15.04 -20.75 0.61
CA ILE A 564 16.22 -20.06 1.13
C ILE A 564 15.91 -19.65 2.57
N GLN A 565 16.85 -19.85 3.49
CA GLN A 565 16.77 -19.37 4.88
C GLN A 565 17.90 -18.41 5.19
N ILE A 566 17.69 -17.56 6.20
CA ILE A 566 18.75 -16.72 6.74
C ILE A 566 19.31 -17.37 8.01
N VAL A 567 20.62 -17.62 8.01
CA VAL A 567 21.37 -18.02 9.20
C VAL A 567 22.34 -16.88 9.56
N HIS A 568 22.37 -16.51 10.83
CA HIS A 568 23.32 -15.55 11.37
C HIS A 568 24.55 -16.30 11.90
N VAL A 569 25.76 -15.79 11.68
CA VAL A 569 27.01 -16.37 12.18
C VAL A 569 27.64 -15.43 13.19
N ASP A 570 27.65 -15.85 14.44
CA ASP A 570 28.03 -15.05 15.60
C ASP A 570 29.46 -14.49 15.48
N ASP A 571 30.41 -15.35 15.15
CA ASP A 571 31.84 -15.04 15.03
C ASP A 571 32.18 -13.95 14.00
N LEU A 572 31.30 -13.70 13.03
CA LEU A 572 31.49 -12.67 12.02
C LEU A 572 30.80 -11.35 12.40
N CYS A 573 29.89 -11.38 13.36
CA CYS A 573 29.11 -10.22 13.74
C CYS A 573 29.88 -9.29 14.68
N ASN A 574 29.73 -7.98 14.47
CA ASN A 574 30.18 -6.94 15.40
C ASN A 574 29.00 -6.11 15.95
N GLU A 575 27.78 -6.61 15.76
CA GLU A 575 26.54 -6.00 16.25
C GLU A 575 26.33 -4.53 15.81
N CYS A 576 26.82 -4.15 14.62
CA CYS A 576 26.66 -2.78 14.12
C CYS A 576 25.21 -2.32 13.86
N GLY A 577 24.22 -3.21 13.98
CA GLY A 577 22.79 -2.89 13.83
C GLY A 577 22.30 -2.63 12.40
N ASN A 578 23.19 -2.56 11.39
CA ASN A 578 22.80 -2.16 10.03
C ASN A 578 21.73 -3.08 9.39
N CYS A 579 21.79 -4.38 9.69
CA CYS A 579 20.79 -5.33 9.22
C CYS A 579 19.40 -5.12 9.86
N GLY A 580 19.34 -4.58 11.08
CA GLY A 580 18.10 -4.22 11.78
C GLY A 580 17.49 -2.94 11.21
N PHE A 581 18.32 -1.92 10.95
CA PHE A 581 17.87 -0.66 10.34
C PHE A 581 17.12 -0.87 9.02
N PHE A 582 17.66 -1.74 8.14
CA PHE A 582 17.05 -2.08 6.86
C PHE A 582 16.16 -3.34 6.89
N CYS A 583 15.91 -3.94 8.06
CA CYS A 583 14.95 -5.03 8.14
C CYS A 583 13.55 -4.47 7.88
N PRO A 584 12.75 -5.04 6.96
CA PRO A 584 11.40 -4.55 6.77
C PRO A 584 10.48 -4.93 7.93
N TYR A 585 10.80 -5.99 8.70
CA TYR A 585 10.03 -6.38 9.88
C TYR A 585 10.39 -5.55 11.11
N ASP A 586 9.53 -5.63 12.11
CA ASP A 586 9.86 -5.19 13.47
C ASP A 586 10.81 -6.23 14.10
N GLY A 587 12.12 -5.98 13.99
CA GLY A 587 13.15 -6.84 14.58
C GLY A 587 14.53 -6.68 13.92
N GLU A 588 15.53 -7.29 14.55
CA GLU A 588 16.93 -7.15 14.14
C GLU A 588 17.49 -8.51 13.72
N PRO A 589 17.93 -8.72 12.47
CA PRO A 589 18.39 -10.03 12.02
C PRO A 589 19.54 -10.63 12.83
N TYR A 590 20.50 -9.82 13.30
CA TYR A 590 21.65 -10.33 14.06
C TYR A 590 21.29 -10.93 15.43
N SER A 591 20.15 -10.54 16.01
CA SER A 591 19.62 -11.07 17.27
C SER A 591 18.31 -11.85 17.09
N GLY A 592 17.69 -11.73 15.92
CA GLY A 592 16.37 -12.23 15.53
C GLY A 592 16.40 -13.53 14.73
N LYS A 593 17.55 -13.91 14.18
CA LYS A 593 17.72 -15.09 13.33
C LYS A 593 18.44 -16.24 14.04
N PRO A 594 18.18 -17.50 13.62
CA PRO A 594 18.94 -18.66 14.05
C PRO A 594 20.43 -18.39 13.92
N THR A 595 21.12 -18.42 15.05
CA THR A 595 22.54 -18.09 15.14
C THR A 595 23.37 -19.36 15.17
N LEU A 596 24.32 -19.50 14.24
CA LEU A 596 25.40 -20.46 14.30
C LEU A 596 26.48 -19.90 15.21
N PHE A 597 26.71 -20.59 16.33
CA PHE A 597 27.75 -20.29 17.30
C PHE A 597 28.97 -21.18 17.07
N ARG A 598 30.15 -20.69 17.46
CA ARG A 598 31.40 -21.45 17.44
C ARG A 598 31.32 -22.70 18.32
N ASP A 599 30.80 -22.54 19.53
CA ASP A 599 30.74 -23.57 20.56
C ASP A 599 29.58 -23.33 21.54
N GLU A 600 29.39 -24.26 22.48
CA GLU A 600 28.36 -24.17 23.53
C GLU A 600 28.56 -22.95 24.44
N ALA A 601 29.80 -22.52 24.70
CA ALA A 601 30.06 -21.38 25.56
C ALA A 601 29.55 -20.08 24.93
N SER A 602 29.83 -19.86 23.64
CA SER A 602 29.27 -18.73 22.87
C SER A 602 27.75 -18.77 22.83
N LEU A 603 27.14 -19.94 22.60
CA LEU A 603 25.67 -20.09 22.58
C LEU A 603 25.06 -19.68 23.93
N ARG A 604 25.65 -20.12 25.03
CA ARG A 604 25.17 -19.81 26.39
C ARG A 604 25.38 -18.35 26.79
N ALA A 605 26.40 -17.69 26.24
CA ALA A 605 26.66 -16.27 26.48
C ALA A 605 25.69 -15.35 25.71
N SER A 606 25.02 -15.86 24.68
CA SER A 606 24.03 -15.12 23.89
C SER A 606 22.59 -15.40 24.38
N ALA A 607 21.66 -14.51 24.02
CA ALA A 607 20.22 -14.71 24.16
C ALA A 607 19.56 -15.23 22.86
N ASN A 608 20.30 -15.35 21.76
CA ASN A 608 19.73 -15.75 20.48
C ASN A 608 19.32 -17.23 20.49
N ALA A 609 18.27 -17.55 19.76
CA ALA A 609 17.98 -18.91 19.31
C ALA A 609 19.03 -19.32 18.27
N GLY A 610 19.49 -20.57 18.34
CA GLY A 610 20.64 -20.98 17.55
C GLY A 610 21.22 -22.31 17.97
N PHE A 611 22.41 -22.59 17.45
CA PHE A 611 23.06 -23.88 17.61
C PHE A 611 24.58 -23.82 17.45
N ALA A 612 25.26 -24.79 18.04
CA ALA A 612 26.67 -25.10 17.86
C ALA A 612 26.83 -26.62 17.62
N PHE A 613 27.89 -27.00 16.92
CA PHE A 613 28.25 -28.40 16.70
C PHE A 613 29.39 -28.81 17.64
N GLU A 614 29.26 -29.99 18.23
CA GLU A 614 30.31 -30.62 19.03
C GLU A 614 30.73 -31.96 18.41
N ARG A 615 32.02 -32.24 18.44
CA ARG A 615 32.55 -33.55 18.05
C ARG A 615 32.31 -34.58 19.16
N GLY A 616 31.81 -35.75 18.77
CA GLY A 616 31.61 -36.89 19.66
C GLY A 616 32.20 -38.18 19.09
N ALA A 617 32.53 -39.13 19.97
CA ALA A 617 33.09 -40.43 19.56
C ALA A 617 32.13 -41.27 18.70
N ALA A 618 30.82 -41.07 18.84
CA ALA A 618 29.77 -41.76 18.11
C ALA A 618 29.16 -40.93 16.95
N GLY A 619 29.76 -39.78 16.64
CA GLY A 619 29.23 -38.80 15.68
C GLY A 619 29.04 -37.41 16.30
N PRO A 620 28.62 -36.42 15.49
CA PRO A 620 28.46 -35.05 15.97
C PRO A 620 27.23 -34.91 16.88
N PHE A 621 27.33 -33.99 17.84
CA PHE A 621 26.25 -33.54 18.70
C PHE A 621 25.85 -32.11 18.35
N LEU A 622 24.56 -31.80 18.47
CA LEU A 622 24.02 -30.45 18.28
C LEU A 622 23.65 -29.90 19.65
N VAL A 623 24.30 -28.83 20.04
CA VAL A 623 23.91 -28.02 21.19
C VAL A 623 23.07 -26.88 20.67
N MET A 624 21.83 -26.75 21.13
CA MET A 624 20.87 -25.80 20.54
C MET A 624 19.91 -25.18 21.55
N ARG A 625 19.43 -23.99 21.20
CA ARG A 625 18.34 -23.25 21.85
C ARG A 625 17.30 -22.90 20.79
N GLU A 626 16.04 -23.29 20.98
CA GLU A 626 14.98 -23.10 19.98
C GLU A 626 14.33 -21.72 20.01
N SER A 627 14.25 -21.09 21.18
CA SER A 627 13.59 -19.81 21.39
C SER A 627 14.57 -18.75 21.87
N MET A 628 14.24 -17.48 21.62
CA MET A 628 15.00 -16.35 22.16
C MET A 628 14.94 -16.30 23.69
N GLY A 629 15.97 -15.72 24.29
CA GLY A 629 16.08 -15.46 25.73
C GLY A 629 17.26 -16.17 26.37
N ALA A 630 17.98 -15.46 27.25
CA ALA A 630 19.13 -16.02 27.97
C ALA A 630 18.74 -17.25 28.83
N ASP A 631 17.55 -17.22 29.42
CA ASP A 631 17.01 -18.29 30.27
C ASP A 631 16.39 -19.47 29.49
N ALA A 632 16.30 -19.36 28.15
CA ALA A 632 15.71 -20.42 27.35
C ALA A 632 16.60 -21.69 27.36
N PRO A 633 16.00 -22.89 27.44
CA PRO A 633 16.73 -24.13 27.67
C PRO A 633 17.66 -24.44 26.51
N VAL A 634 18.89 -24.85 26.86
CA VAL A 634 19.88 -25.37 25.92
C VAL A 634 19.87 -26.89 26.00
N SER A 635 19.59 -27.53 24.88
CA SER A 635 19.55 -28.99 24.75
C SER A 635 20.73 -29.50 23.94
N ARG A 636 21.21 -30.71 24.26
CA ARG A 636 22.26 -31.42 23.54
C ARG A 636 21.67 -32.68 22.91
N LEU A 637 21.70 -32.79 21.59
CA LEU A 637 21.07 -33.86 20.82
C LEU A 637 22.10 -34.64 20.00
N ALA A 638 21.97 -35.96 19.93
CA ALA A 638 22.74 -36.77 18.98
C ALA A 638 22.21 -36.57 17.56
N TYR A 639 23.03 -36.91 16.56
CA TYR A 639 22.70 -36.76 15.13
C TYR A 639 21.31 -37.30 14.73
N GLY A 640 20.97 -38.51 15.20
CA GLY A 640 19.68 -39.13 14.90
C GLY A 640 18.49 -38.35 15.47
N ASP A 641 18.63 -37.85 16.71
CA ASP A 641 17.58 -37.12 17.42
C ASP A 641 17.36 -35.74 16.81
N TRP A 642 18.43 -35.01 16.48
CA TRP A 642 18.28 -33.71 15.82
C TRP A 642 17.65 -33.88 14.42
N THR A 643 17.99 -34.96 13.71
CA THR A 643 17.48 -35.22 12.36
C THR A 643 16.00 -35.53 12.37
N ALA A 644 15.52 -36.23 13.39
CA ALA A 644 14.09 -36.42 13.61
C ALA A 644 13.40 -35.07 13.90
N ARG A 645 13.98 -34.25 14.78
CA ARG A 645 13.41 -32.97 15.22
C ARG A 645 13.41 -31.87 14.14
N ALA A 646 14.31 -31.96 13.17
CA ALA A 646 14.36 -31.08 11.99
C ALA A 646 13.08 -31.11 11.13
N LYS A 647 12.21 -32.11 11.31
CA LYS A 647 10.92 -32.17 10.59
C LYS A 647 9.94 -31.11 11.09
N ASP A 648 10.02 -30.75 12.37
CA ASP A 648 8.98 -29.99 13.08
C ASP A 648 9.49 -28.69 13.71
N SER A 649 10.81 -28.47 13.81
CA SER A 649 11.41 -27.25 14.38
C SER A 649 12.45 -26.62 13.45
N ALA A 650 12.41 -25.29 13.33
CA ALA A 650 13.21 -24.53 12.39
C ALA A 650 14.71 -24.53 12.72
N VAL A 651 15.09 -24.41 14.00
CA VAL A 651 16.49 -24.39 14.43
C VAL A 651 17.23 -25.69 14.06
N PRO A 652 16.74 -26.90 14.42
CA PRO A 652 17.39 -28.15 14.02
C PRO A 652 17.30 -28.39 12.50
N ALA A 653 16.27 -27.89 11.82
CA ALA A 653 16.20 -27.96 10.36
C ALA A 653 17.31 -27.15 9.67
N ILE A 654 17.54 -25.92 10.14
CA ILE A 654 18.63 -25.06 9.66
C ILE A 654 19.98 -25.67 10.01
N ALA A 655 20.17 -26.19 11.24
CA ALA A 655 21.39 -26.88 11.62
C ALA A 655 21.67 -28.09 10.71
N LYS A 656 20.66 -28.91 10.42
CA LYS A 656 20.78 -30.03 9.49
C LYS A 656 21.22 -29.57 8.09
N ALA A 657 20.62 -28.50 7.57
CA ALA A 657 21.00 -27.93 6.27
C ALA A 657 22.45 -27.39 6.26
N VAL A 658 22.91 -26.80 7.38
CA VAL A 658 24.31 -26.41 7.55
C VAL A 658 25.22 -27.64 7.51
N SER A 659 24.90 -28.67 8.29
CA SER A 659 25.69 -29.91 8.37
C SER A 659 25.78 -30.65 7.03
N ASP A 660 24.68 -30.75 6.29
CA ASP A 660 24.60 -31.59 5.10
C ASP A 660 25.16 -30.92 3.85
N SER A 661 25.06 -29.59 3.74
CA SER A 661 25.30 -28.89 2.46
C SER A 661 26.02 -27.55 2.59
N HIS A 662 26.23 -27.03 3.79
CA HIS A 662 26.89 -25.73 4.02
C HIS A 662 27.95 -25.80 5.12
N SER A 663 28.66 -26.94 5.22
CA SER A 663 29.67 -27.18 6.25
C SER A 663 30.88 -26.23 6.16
N TYR A 664 31.04 -25.51 5.04
CA TYR A 664 32.01 -24.42 4.90
C TYR A 664 31.77 -23.25 5.87
N LEU A 665 30.57 -23.15 6.46
CA LEU A 665 30.26 -22.16 7.51
C LEU A 665 30.84 -22.55 8.88
N LEU A 666 31.26 -23.81 9.05
CA LEU A 666 31.78 -24.32 10.32
C LEU A 666 33.27 -24.02 10.45
N ALA A 667 33.64 -23.22 11.45
CA ALA A 667 35.03 -22.98 11.77
C ALA A 667 35.74 -24.29 12.20
N GLY A 668 36.99 -24.46 11.76
CA GLY A 668 37.89 -25.49 12.31
C GLY A 668 37.54 -26.96 12.01
N GLY A 669 36.64 -27.25 11.07
CA GLY A 669 36.22 -28.62 10.76
C GLY A 669 35.37 -29.25 11.87
N ALA A 670 34.46 -28.49 12.50
CA ALA A 670 33.66 -28.94 13.64
C ALA A 670 32.80 -30.21 13.41
N LEU A 671 32.64 -30.66 12.16
CA LEU A 671 32.01 -31.92 11.78
C LEU A 671 33.02 -33.00 11.38
#